data_AF-A0A0C5G8W8-F1
#
_entry.id   AF-A0A0C5G8W8-F1
#
_cell.length_a   1.000
_cell.length_b   1.000
_cell.length_c   1.000
_cell.angle_alpha   90.00
_cell.angle_beta   90.00
_cell.angle_gamma   90.00
#
_symmetry.space_group_name_H-M   'P 1'
#
loop_
_entity.id
_entity.type
_entity.pdbx_description
1 polymer ?
#
loop_
_entity_poly.entity_id
_entity_poly.type
_entity_poly.pdbx_seq_one_letter_code
_entity_poly.pdbx_strand_id
1 'polypeptide(L)'
;MAIPGNFLSPTTESIDPNTSGWAPKSNCTLAKGVGGRNGDGCLVVKSVASGETQARTVSSYPITPGTVYYCFADAAGSVPERIGIRWLTAAGAEISVTWSLTTMAASANWHRVSAAGPAPVNAATAQVLLSSTETAAGVNHYWENVYLGLPIRILGNLFDFNTESAEIDLSGWAAGANATISRQAPTMGWTVTNYTAGGQVLAVTASAAGTASAMTVNRPAVTPGTEYIAYAYLQPPTTSSTAWIELRFYDSTGAQVGVQRSTLAPPGTGMYRQRASMVAPAAAATCAVAAGLDGATAGQVLRLETVAVTVAPKLMTGSVLPYADSSFEQGVADWATAAGVATLARTTPWGSSSYEGAYALAVTSSTATTSTVRSARWPVTPNVNWRAQAIMRTAGGTWASVTVRVRWYDAGGADLGASTGVGYVLAGTGWYACAADAVAPEAAAQAAVELMPAASVAGSVLHVDAVTLWQVLPQTAVEARPDDGYVLLTLRELPLDYLITVYRVTPDGKRAAVRGAAGLIVQQVITSDVMLIEDHEAPLGQPVNYRIEVYTTAGAVAFTRSSEPVTLALDDINTAWIKDPGNPQRNCLVMVERAPDWQRPIEQAVYVVRGRRNKVILSGRRQGLEGDLAIWTRSDAEREALHLLLDSGNVLLWQAASGMGVADMYVAVGEVTEARVSPLAQEEWRAWSLPLVEQDMPVTTGVNGARGRTWQDVVTEFATAADLLEVYATSEALLLDRRTG
;
A
#
# COMPACT_ATOMS: atom_id res chain seq x y z
N MET A 1 -5.98 28.70 3.63
CA MET A 1 -5.04 28.12 2.65
C MET A 1 -5.43 28.70 1.30
N ALA A 2 -4.48 29.16 0.46
CA ALA A 2 -4.85 29.75 -0.83
C ALA A 2 -5.53 28.73 -1.75
N ILE A 3 -6.62 29.12 -2.40
CA ILE A 3 -7.30 28.26 -3.39
C ILE A 3 -6.38 28.09 -4.62
N PRO A 4 -6.07 26.86 -5.06
CA PRO A 4 -5.24 26.62 -6.23
C PRO A 4 -5.82 27.28 -7.49
N GLY A 5 -4.98 28.00 -8.23
CA GLY A 5 -5.38 28.65 -9.51
C GLY A 5 -6.22 29.93 -9.34
N ASN A 6 -6.44 30.40 -8.12
CA ASN A 6 -7.23 31.60 -7.88
C ASN A 6 -6.49 32.87 -8.35
N PHE A 7 -7.19 33.74 -9.09
CA PHE A 7 -6.66 35.03 -9.51
C PHE A 7 -6.72 36.07 -8.39
N LEU A 8 -7.59 35.83 -7.39
CA LEU A 8 -7.76 36.74 -6.26
C LEU A 8 -6.54 36.67 -5.33
N SER A 9 -6.19 37.82 -4.72
CA SER A 9 -5.21 37.82 -3.64
C SER A 9 -5.73 37.04 -2.43
N PRO A 10 -4.85 36.50 -1.56
CA PRO A 10 -5.28 35.84 -0.32
C PRO A 10 -6.20 36.73 0.53
N THR A 11 -5.95 38.04 0.59
CA THR A 11 -6.81 38.98 1.32
C THR A 11 -8.18 39.16 0.69
N THR A 12 -8.29 39.08 -0.64
CA THR A 12 -9.59 39.18 -1.33
C THR A 12 -10.40 37.89 -1.22
N GLU A 13 -9.74 36.73 -1.32
CA GLU A 13 -10.34 35.39 -1.24
C GLU A 13 -10.85 35.06 0.17
N SER A 14 -9.99 35.27 1.19
CA SER A 14 -10.27 34.91 2.59
C SER A 14 -10.92 36.03 3.40
N ILE A 15 -10.84 37.27 2.90
CA ILE A 15 -11.29 38.48 3.63
C ILE A 15 -10.45 38.72 4.90
N ASP A 16 -9.23 38.18 4.95
CA ASP A 16 -8.26 38.39 6.01
C ASP A 16 -7.00 39.14 5.52
N PRO A 17 -6.51 40.16 6.25
CA PRO A 17 -7.01 40.64 7.55
C PRO A 17 -8.12 41.72 7.44
N ASN A 18 -8.57 42.08 6.24
CA ASN A 18 -9.52 43.20 6.03
C ASN A 18 -10.29 43.09 4.70
N THR A 19 -11.18 44.06 4.44
CA THR A 19 -12.02 44.12 3.23
C THR A 19 -11.40 44.91 2.07
N SER A 20 -10.09 45.22 2.07
CA SER A 20 -9.45 46.07 1.05
C SER A 20 -9.55 45.53 -0.38
N GLY A 21 -9.79 44.23 -0.55
CA GLY A 21 -10.06 43.60 -1.85
C GLY A 21 -11.45 43.87 -2.42
N TRP A 22 -12.34 44.53 -1.69
CA TRP A 22 -13.78 44.65 -1.99
C TRP A 22 -14.27 46.10 -2.00
N ALA A 23 -15.24 46.40 -2.86
CA ALA A 23 -15.91 47.70 -2.96
C ALA A 23 -17.42 47.55 -3.13
N PRO A 24 -18.23 48.44 -2.53
CA PRO A 24 -19.67 48.47 -2.79
C PRO A 24 -19.92 48.83 -4.26
N LYS A 25 -20.84 48.13 -4.92
CA LYS A 25 -21.32 48.47 -6.28
C LYS A 25 -22.67 49.16 -6.20
N SER A 26 -23.62 48.62 -5.43
CA SER A 26 -24.95 49.22 -5.21
C SER A 26 -25.57 48.77 -3.89
N ASN A 27 -26.41 49.65 -3.31
CA ASN A 27 -27.27 49.40 -2.16
C ASN A 27 -26.61 48.70 -0.95
N CYS A 28 -25.30 48.88 -0.71
CA CYS A 28 -24.63 48.24 0.42
C CYS A 28 -23.50 49.07 1.03
N THR A 29 -23.16 48.68 2.25
CA THR A 29 -21.91 49.00 2.94
C THR A 29 -21.16 47.70 3.22
N LEU A 30 -19.83 47.77 3.30
CA LEU A 30 -18.97 46.60 3.51
C LEU A 30 -18.25 46.69 4.86
N ALA A 31 -18.16 45.57 5.57
CA ALA A 31 -17.37 45.44 6.78
C ALA A 31 -16.73 44.04 6.87
N LYS A 32 -15.68 43.88 7.68
CA LYS A 32 -15.13 42.57 8.03
C LYS A 32 -15.97 41.97 9.15
N GLY A 33 -16.45 40.75 8.95
CA GLY A 33 -17.07 39.91 9.97
C GLY A 33 -16.09 38.90 10.57
N VAL A 34 -16.62 38.05 11.44
CA VAL A 34 -15.90 36.93 12.07
C VAL A 34 -16.61 35.61 11.76
N GLY A 35 -15.94 34.47 12.00
CA GLY A 35 -16.54 33.15 11.80
C GLY A 35 -16.48 32.63 10.37
N GLY A 36 -15.47 33.08 9.60
CA GLY A 36 -15.09 32.44 8.36
C GLY A 36 -14.63 30.99 8.57
N ARG A 37 -14.62 30.22 7.48
CA ARG A 37 -14.12 28.86 7.33
C ARG A 37 -12.76 28.83 6.65
N ASN A 38 -12.39 29.84 5.86
CA ASN A 38 -11.04 29.99 5.27
C ASN A 38 -10.25 31.13 5.93
N GLY A 39 -10.17 31.11 7.25
CA GLY A 39 -9.68 32.23 8.05
C GLY A 39 -10.68 32.59 9.14
N ASP A 40 -10.41 33.65 9.91
CA ASP A 40 -11.37 34.17 10.88
C ASP A 40 -12.33 35.17 10.22
N GLY A 41 -11.86 35.87 9.17
CA GLY A 41 -12.62 36.89 8.47
C GLY A 41 -13.70 36.36 7.53
N CYS A 42 -14.75 37.17 7.37
CA CYS A 42 -15.69 37.07 6.26
C CYS A 42 -16.11 38.49 5.81
N LEU A 43 -16.61 38.63 4.58
CA LEU A 43 -17.13 39.90 4.09
C LEU A 43 -18.60 40.03 4.51
N VAL A 44 -18.89 41.07 5.27
CA VAL A 44 -20.27 41.49 5.57
C VAL A 44 -20.70 42.49 4.50
N VAL A 45 -21.67 42.10 3.70
CA VAL A 45 -22.39 42.97 2.76
C VAL A 45 -23.69 43.38 3.43
N LYS A 46 -23.78 44.64 3.86
CA LYS A 46 -24.93 45.16 4.62
C LYS A 46 -25.79 46.08 3.76
N SER A 47 -27.08 45.79 3.61
CA SER A 47 -28.00 46.62 2.83
C SER A 47 -28.17 48.03 3.40
N VAL A 48 -28.34 49.03 2.53
CA VAL A 48 -28.70 50.41 2.97
C VAL A 48 -30.18 50.74 2.78
N ALA A 49 -30.87 50.00 1.92
CA ALA A 49 -32.31 50.03 1.68
C ALA A 49 -32.79 48.64 1.22
N SER A 50 -34.12 48.47 1.07
CA SER A 50 -34.66 47.30 0.39
C SER A 50 -34.26 47.31 -1.10
N GLY A 51 -34.10 46.12 -1.69
CA GLY A 51 -33.70 45.92 -3.08
C GLY A 51 -32.36 45.19 -3.23
N GLU A 52 -31.88 45.10 -4.48
CA GLU A 52 -30.67 44.37 -4.82
C GLU A 52 -29.42 45.05 -4.25
N THR A 53 -28.68 44.34 -3.41
CA THR A 53 -27.37 44.73 -2.90
C THR A 53 -26.29 44.08 -3.74
N GLN A 54 -25.21 44.81 -4.02
CA GLN A 54 -24.09 44.29 -4.80
C GLN A 54 -22.74 44.76 -4.27
N ALA A 55 -21.83 43.81 -4.08
CA ALA A 55 -20.42 44.04 -3.76
C ALA A 55 -19.53 43.44 -4.86
N ARG A 56 -18.41 44.08 -5.16
CA ARG A 56 -17.47 43.62 -6.20
C ARG A 56 -16.03 43.65 -5.72
N THR A 57 -15.15 42.90 -6.38
CA THR A 57 -13.72 43.06 -6.17
C THR A 57 -13.25 44.45 -6.62
N VAL A 58 -12.24 45.01 -5.93
CA VAL A 58 -11.60 46.29 -6.32
C VAL A 58 -10.82 46.11 -7.60
N SER A 59 -9.92 45.12 -7.62
CA SER A 59 -9.14 44.76 -8.81
C SER A 59 -10.02 44.11 -9.88
N SER A 60 -9.57 44.25 -11.12
CA SER A 60 -10.06 43.49 -12.27
C SER A 60 -8.92 42.60 -12.76
N TYR A 61 -9.24 41.38 -13.16
CA TYR A 61 -8.26 40.34 -13.46
C TYR A 61 -8.24 40.06 -14.96
N PRO A 62 -7.05 39.92 -15.59
CA PRO A 62 -6.96 39.69 -17.03
C PRO A 62 -7.62 38.36 -17.42
N ILE A 63 -8.33 38.38 -18.54
CA ILE A 63 -9.03 37.23 -19.10
C ILE A 63 -8.90 37.19 -20.62
N THR A 64 -9.21 36.03 -21.20
CA THR A 64 -9.17 35.80 -22.65
C THR A 64 -10.59 35.59 -23.18
N PRO A 65 -11.07 36.37 -24.17
CA PRO A 65 -12.36 36.14 -24.82
C PRO A 65 -12.56 34.68 -25.26
N GLY A 66 -13.77 34.16 -25.10
CA GLY A 66 -14.14 32.79 -25.44
C GLY A 66 -13.68 31.72 -24.44
N THR A 67 -12.77 32.03 -23.52
CA THR A 67 -12.35 31.10 -22.46
C THR A 67 -13.41 31.04 -21.36
N VAL A 68 -13.73 29.84 -20.89
CA VAL A 68 -14.63 29.64 -19.74
C VAL A 68 -13.90 30.02 -18.46
N TYR A 69 -14.52 30.87 -17.65
CA TYR A 69 -14.09 31.15 -16.29
C TYR A 69 -15.15 30.68 -15.30
N TYR A 70 -14.69 30.41 -14.08
CA TYR A 70 -15.49 29.95 -12.96
C TYR A 70 -15.29 30.89 -11.78
N CYS A 71 -16.38 31.26 -11.11
CA CYS A 71 -16.32 31.89 -9.80
C CYS A 71 -17.23 31.16 -8.82
N PHE A 72 -16.79 31.08 -7.58
CA PHE A 72 -17.62 30.63 -6.47
C PHE A 72 -17.31 31.44 -5.23
N ALA A 73 -18.25 31.42 -4.28
CA ALA A 73 -18.05 31.88 -2.93
C ALA A 73 -18.88 31.01 -2.00
N ASP A 74 -18.47 30.97 -0.75
CA ASP A 74 -19.32 30.45 0.30
C ASP A 74 -20.09 31.61 0.93
N ALA A 75 -21.41 31.46 1.04
CA ALA A 75 -22.35 32.48 1.45
C ALA A 75 -23.20 32.03 2.65
N ALA A 76 -23.66 33.00 3.44
CA ALA A 76 -24.66 32.81 4.48
C ALA A 76 -25.47 34.09 4.67
N GLY A 77 -26.79 33.96 4.86
CA GLY A 77 -27.67 35.11 5.02
C GLY A 77 -29.13 34.76 5.24
N SER A 78 -29.97 35.80 5.33
CA SER A 78 -31.40 35.68 5.56
C SER A 78 -32.27 35.82 4.30
N VAL A 79 -31.66 36.02 3.14
CA VAL A 79 -32.33 36.08 1.84
C VAL A 79 -31.58 35.24 0.82
N PRO A 80 -32.23 34.77 -0.26
CA PRO A 80 -31.53 34.14 -1.37
C PRO A 80 -30.53 35.08 -2.07
N GLU A 81 -29.42 34.50 -2.51
CA GLU A 81 -28.26 35.17 -3.06
C GLU A 81 -27.82 34.56 -4.39
N ARG A 82 -26.93 35.28 -5.08
CA ARG A 82 -26.29 34.85 -6.32
C ARG A 82 -24.91 35.49 -6.45
N ILE A 83 -24.06 34.86 -7.25
CA ILE A 83 -22.74 35.38 -7.61
C ILE A 83 -22.65 35.54 -9.12
N GLY A 84 -21.79 36.44 -9.59
CA GLY A 84 -21.57 36.63 -11.01
C GLY A 84 -20.13 36.95 -11.37
N ILE A 85 -19.81 36.69 -12.63
CA ILE A 85 -18.58 37.13 -13.29
C ILE A 85 -18.93 38.37 -14.09
N ARG A 86 -18.43 39.53 -13.65
CA ARG A 86 -18.62 40.81 -14.33
C ARG A 86 -17.55 41.00 -15.39
N TRP A 87 -17.93 41.03 -16.65
CA TRP A 87 -17.03 41.14 -17.80
C TRP A 87 -16.81 42.60 -18.18
N LEU A 88 -15.55 43.00 -18.34
CA LEU A 88 -15.16 44.37 -18.59
C LEU A 88 -14.32 44.49 -19.86
N THR A 89 -14.46 45.60 -20.57
CA THR A 89 -13.52 46.00 -21.62
C THR A 89 -12.15 46.36 -21.03
N ALA A 90 -11.14 46.55 -21.88
CA ALA A 90 -9.83 47.04 -21.44
C ALA A 90 -9.89 48.42 -20.77
N ALA A 91 -10.92 49.22 -21.06
CA ALA A 91 -11.17 50.52 -20.43
C ALA A 91 -11.99 50.41 -19.12
N GLY A 92 -12.32 49.19 -18.67
CA GLY A 92 -13.09 48.96 -17.44
C GLY A 92 -14.61 49.15 -17.57
N ALA A 93 -15.13 49.32 -18.78
CA ALA A 93 -16.58 49.42 -19.01
C ALA A 93 -17.24 48.04 -18.93
N GLU A 94 -18.39 47.94 -18.26
CA GLU A 94 -19.16 46.69 -18.15
C GLU A 94 -19.77 46.28 -19.48
N ILE A 95 -19.49 45.05 -19.90
CA ILE A 95 -20.07 44.44 -21.10
C ILE A 95 -21.32 43.67 -20.71
N SER A 96 -21.19 42.77 -19.74
CA SER A 96 -22.27 41.93 -19.21
C SER A 96 -21.85 41.30 -17.88
N VAL A 97 -22.78 40.59 -17.25
CA VAL A 97 -22.50 39.75 -16.09
C VAL A 97 -23.02 38.35 -16.38
N THR A 98 -22.16 37.34 -16.23
CA THR A 98 -22.60 35.94 -16.16
C THR A 98 -23.04 35.66 -14.73
N TRP A 99 -24.35 35.56 -14.50
CA TRP A 99 -24.93 35.30 -13.19
C TRP A 99 -25.10 33.80 -12.92
N SER A 100 -24.94 33.41 -11.67
CA SER A 100 -25.45 32.14 -11.15
C SER A 100 -26.98 32.15 -11.13
N LEU A 101 -27.57 30.97 -10.95
CA LEU A 101 -28.93 30.89 -10.42
C LEU A 101 -28.95 31.52 -9.02
N THR A 102 -30.09 32.13 -8.67
CA THR A 102 -30.37 32.51 -7.27
C THR A 102 -30.58 31.23 -6.47
N THR A 103 -30.03 31.19 -5.25
CA THR A 103 -30.26 30.08 -4.33
C THR A 103 -31.75 29.84 -4.14
N MET A 104 -32.15 28.57 -3.99
CA MET A 104 -33.56 28.20 -3.87
C MET A 104 -34.19 28.64 -2.55
N ALA A 105 -33.37 28.91 -1.55
CA ALA A 105 -33.76 29.36 -0.22
C ALA A 105 -32.63 30.18 0.40
N ALA A 106 -32.96 30.99 1.40
CA ALA A 106 -31.96 31.59 2.28
C ALA A 106 -31.37 30.54 3.22
N SER A 107 -30.13 30.73 3.67
CA SER A 107 -29.52 29.89 4.70
C SER A 107 -28.55 30.69 5.58
N ALA A 108 -28.76 30.62 6.90
CA ALA A 108 -27.80 31.14 7.87
C ALA A 108 -26.55 30.25 8.01
N ASN A 109 -26.60 29.02 7.49
CA ASN A 109 -25.45 28.13 7.40
C ASN A 109 -24.67 28.41 6.11
N TRP A 110 -23.34 28.33 6.20
CA TRP A 110 -22.45 28.42 5.05
C TRP A 110 -22.81 27.40 3.96
N HIS A 111 -23.01 27.89 2.75
CA HIS A 111 -23.26 27.10 1.56
C HIS A 111 -22.60 27.73 0.34
N ARG A 112 -22.43 26.96 -0.74
CA ARG A 112 -21.74 27.46 -1.92
C ARG A 112 -22.70 28.06 -2.94
N VAL A 113 -22.28 29.15 -3.55
CA VAL A 113 -22.87 29.72 -4.77
C VAL A 113 -21.80 29.93 -5.82
N SER A 114 -22.16 29.75 -7.08
CA SER A 114 -21.17 29.78 -8.16
C SER A 114 -21.76 30.06 -9.53
N ALA A 115 -20.94 30.63 -10.40
CA ALA A 115 -21.25 30.90 -11.78
C ALA A 115 -20.08 30.50 -12.68
N ALA A 116 -20.39 29.97 -13.86
CA ALA A 116 -19.40 29.76 -14.90
C ALA A 116 -19.92 30.23 -16.25
N GLY A 117 -19.00 30.65 -17.10
CA GLY A 117 -19.34 30.94 -18.50
C GLY A 117 -18.17 31.43 -19.33
N PRO A 118 -18.30 31.38 -20.66
CA PRO A 118 -17.29 31.91 -21.57
C PRO A 118 -17.24 33.43 -21.47
N ALA A 119 -16.03 33.98 -21.43
CA ALA A 119 -15.81 35.41 -21.55
C ALA A 119 -16.39 35.94 -22.88
N PRO A 120 -17.23 36.99 -22.87
CA PRO A 120 -17.81 37.52 -24.10
C PRO A 120 -16.74 38.17 -24.99
N VAL A 121 -17.08 38.36 -26.27
CA VAL A 121 -16.23 39.08 -27.22
C VAL A 121 -15.90 40.48 -26.66
N ASN A 122 -14.65 40.92 -26.82
CA ASN A 122 -14.10 42.18 -26.31
C ASN A 122 -13.91 42.27 -24.78
N ALA A 123 -14.22 41.23 -24.01
CA ALA A 123 -13.87 41.19 -22.60
C ALA A 123 -12.34 41.08 -22.44
N ALA A 124 -11.74 41.96 -21.64
CA ALA A 124 -10.29 41.97 -21.37
C ALA A 124 -9.99 41.72 -19.89
N THR A 125 -10.93 42.06 -19.01
CA THR A 125 -10.81 41.77 -17.57
C THR A 125 -12.13 41.30 -16.98
N ALA A 126 -12.08 40.65 -15.82
CA ALA A 126 -13.23 40.20 -15.05
C ALA A 126 -13.15 40.63 -13.57
N GLN A 127 -14.31 40.78 -12.93
CA GLN A 127 -14.46 40.98 -11.49
C GLN A 127 -15.46 39.97 -10.93
N VAL A 128 -15.29 39.60 -9.65
CA VAL A 128 -16.35 38.89 -8.92
C VAL A 128 -17.42 39.89 -8.50
N LEU A 129 -18.68 39.50 -8.65
CA LEU A 129 -19.84 40.28 -8.23
C LEU A 129 -20.73 39.44 -7.31
N LEU A 130 -20.90 39.87 -6.07
CA LEU A 130 -21.76 39.26 -5.06
C LEU A 130 -23.10 39.99 -5.06
N SER A 131 -24.21 39.27 -4.92
CA SER A 131 -25.54 39.88 -4.97
C SER A 131 -26.57 39.15 -4.09
N SER A 132 -27.41 39.93 -3.42
CA SER A 132 -28.60 39.46 -2.70
C SER A 132 -29.73 40.48 -2.83
N THR A 133 -30.98 40.04 -2.75
CA THR A 133 -32.14 40.97 -2.78
C THR A 133 -32.73 41.11 -1.39
N GLU A 134 -32.42 42.23 -0.73
CA GLU A 134 -32.73 42.42 0.68
C GLU A 134 -34.10 43.09 0.87
N THR A 135 -34.82 42.70 1.93
CA THR A 135 -36.20 43.18 2.18
C THR A 135 -36.26 44.51 2.93
N ALA A 136 -35.15 44.94 3.56
CA ALA A 136 -35.04 46.18 4.31
C ALA A 136 -33.59 46.67 4.35
N ALA A 137 -33.37 47.85 4.92
CA ALA A 137 -32.05 48.35 5.27
C ALA A 137 -31.45 47.57 6.46
N GLY A 138 -30.12 47.51 6.52
CA GLY A 138 -29.37 46.96 7.65
C GLY A 138 -29.32 45.44 7.73
N VAL A 139 -29.76 44.73 6.68
CA VAL A 139 -29.67 43.27 6.58
C VAL A 139 -28.25 42.88 6.21
N ASN A 140 -27.66 41.94 6.94
CA ASN A 140 -26.31 41.46 6.71
C ASN A 140 -26.32 40.18 5.87
N HIS A 141 -25.43 40.13 4.89
CA HIS A 141 -25.09 38.93 4.15
C HIS A 141 -23.59 38.66 4.30
N TYR A 142 -23.20 37.40 4.47
CA TYR A 142 -21.82 37.00 4.74
C TYR A 142 -21.25 36.22 3.56
N TRP A 143 -20.00 36.51 3.20
CA TRP A 143 -19.32 35.91 2.05
C TRP A 143 -17.86 35.61 2.38
N GLU A 144 -17.35 34.47 1.91
CA GLU A 144 -15.93 34.12 2.05
C GLU A 144 -15.50 33.06 1.01
N ASN A 145 -14.24 32.61 1.12
CA ASN A 145 -13.67 31.52 0.32
C ASN A 145 -13.90 31.75 -1.19
N VAL A 146 -13.61 32.97 -1.63
CA VAL A 146 -14.01 33.45 -2.95
C VAL A 146 -12.99 33.06 -4.01
N TYR A 147 -13.47 32.50 -5.11
CA TYR A 147 -12.66 32.10 -6.25
C TYR A 147 -13.04 32.85 -7.50
N LEU A 148 -12.02 33.21 -8.29
CA LEU A 148 -12.14 33.58 -9.70
C LEU A 148 -10.95 33.01 -10.45
N GLY A 149 -11.20 32.21 -11.47
CA GLY A 149 -10.15 31.64 -12.30
C GLY A 149 -10.69 30.74 -13.39
N LEU A 150 -9.81 29.88 -13.92
CA LEU A 150 -10.23 28.81 -14.82
C LEU A 150 -11.04 27.76 -14.03
N PRO A 151 -11.93 26.98 -14.67
CA PRO A 151 -12.65 25.92 -13.99
C PRO A 151 -11.70 24.95 -13.27
N ILE A 152 -11.93 24.74 -11.97
CA ILE A 152 -11.23 23.71 -11.20
C ILE A 152 -11.94 22.39 -11.48
N ARG A 153 -11.18 21.40 -11.93
CA ARG A 153 -11.73 20.12 -12.42
C ARG A 153 -11.05 18.96 -11.74
N ILE A 154 -11.76 17.84 -11.71
CA ILE A 154 -11.18 16.56 -11.34
C ILE A 154 -10.09 16.17 -12.33
N LEU A 155 -8.90 15.91 -11.80
CA LEU A 155 -7.76 15.46 -12.60
C LEU A 155 -8.11 14.13 -13.30
N GLY A 156 -7.87 14.06 -14.60
CA GLY A 156 -8.15 12.88 -15.41
C GLY A 156 -9.63 12.68 -15.77
N ASN A 157 -10.52 13.61 -15.41
CA ASN A 157 -11.92 13.55 -15.83
C ASN A 157 -12.04 13.70 -17.35
N LEU A 158 -12.71 12.74 -17.96
CA LEU A 158 -12.93 12.69 -19.40
C LEU A 158 -14.05 13.61 -19.87
N PHE A 159 -14.98 13.99 -18.98
CA PHE A 159 -16.04 14.94 -19.29
C PHE A 159 -15.56 16.37 -19.22
N ASP A 160 -16.07 17.25 -20.09
CA ASP A 160 -15.85 18.69 -19.94
C ASP A 160 -16.45 19.24 -18.63
N PHE A 161 -16.07 20.47 -18.29
CA PHE A 161 -16.50 21.12 -17.05
C PHE A 161 -18.02 21.28 -16.92
N ASN A 162 -18.73 21.47 -18.04
CA ASN A 162 -20.17 21.68 -18.00
C ASN A 162 -20.89 20.36 -17.66
N THR A 163 -20.47 19.25 -18.26
CA THR A 163 -20.98 17.92 -17.90
C THR A 163 -20.60 17.55 -16.46
N GLU A 164 -19.41 17.95 -15.98
CA GLU A 164 -18.92 17.67 -14.62
C GLU A 164 -19.73 18.40 -13.52
N SER A 165 -20.10 19.67 -13.71
CA SER A 165 -20.60 20.54 -12.63
C SER A 165 -21.97 21.21 -12.87
N ALA A 166 -22.52 21.14 -14.09
CA ALA A 166 -23.75 21.86 -14.47
C ALA A 166 -23.72 23.39 -14.17
N GLU A 167 -22.53 23.99 -14.06
CA GLU A 167 -22.31 25.41 -13.72
C GLU A 167 -22.53 26.37 -14.89
N ILE A 168 -22.60 25.88 -16.13
CA ILE A 168 -22.85 26.70 -17.33
C ILE A 168 -24.29 26.52 -17.81
N ASP A 169 -24.69 25.30 -18.18
CA ASP A 169 -26.02 24.95 -18.68
C ASP A 169 -26.31 23.42 -18.56
N LEU A 170 -27.29 22.91 -19.32
CA LEU A 170 -27.70 21.51 -19.33
C LEU A 170 -27.26 20.74 -20.59
N SER A 171 -26.53 21.36 -21.51
CA SER A 171 -26.17 20.76 -22.82
C SER A 171 -25.36 19.46 -22.70
N GLY A 172 -24.67 19.25 -21.57
CA GLY A 172 -23.98 18.01 -21.25
C GLY A 172 -24.87 16.83 -20.89
N TRP A 173 -26.19 17.04 -20.73
CA TRP A 173 -27.14 16.08 -20.16
C TRP A 173 -28.44 15.98 -20.95
N ALA A 174 -29.03 14.78 -20.94
CA ALA A 174 -30.37 14.52 -21.47
C ALA A 174 -31.22 13.79 -20.43
N ALA A 175 -32.51 14.08 -20.44
CA ALA A 175 -33.48 13.29 -19.69
C ALA A 175 -33.51 11.85 -20.23
N GLY A 176 -33.44 10.88 -19.33
CA GLY A 176 -33.60 9.47 -19.63
C GLY A 176 -35.07 9.06 -19.51
N ALA A 177 -35.32 7.91 -18.87
CA ALA A 177 -36.68 7.45 -18.62
C ALA A 177 -37.38 8.31 -17.55
N ASN A 178 -38.67 8.62 -17.77
CA ASN A 178 -39.60 9.18 -16.77
C ASN A 178 -39.04 10.37 -15.97
N ALA A 179 -38.29 11.26 -16.63
CA ALA A 179 -37.68 12.40 -15.95
C ALA A 179 -37.75 13.68 -16.76
N THR A 180 -37.64 14.79 -16.05
CA THR A 180 -37.24 16.09 -16.60
C THR A 180 -35.94 16.52 -15.92
N ILE A 181 -35.10 17.26 -16.64
CA ILE A 181 -33.84 17.79 -16.11
C ILE A 181 -33.89 19.31 -16.02
N SER A 182 -33.33 19.85 -14.94
CA SER A 182 -33.22 21.30 -14.71
C SER A 182 -31.93 21.60 -13.94
N ARG A 183 -31.54 22.88 -13.89
CA ARG A 183 -30.49 23.35 -12.98
C ARG A 183 -31.12 23.92 -11.72
N GLN A 184 -30.50 23.67 -10.58
CA GLN A 184 -30.93 24.19 -9.29
C GLN A 184 -29.71 24.73 -8.53
N ALA A 185 -29.91 25.72 -7.65
CA ALA A 185 -28.91 26.21 -6.71
C ALA A 185 -29.38 25.95 -5.27
N PRO A 186 -29.29 24.71 -4.76
CA PRO A 186 -29.67 24.41 -3.39
C PRO A 186 -28.68 25.04 -2.40
N THR A 187 -29.13 25.30 -1.17
CA THR A 187 -28.25 25.75 -0.08
C THR A 187 -27.43 24.58 0.47
N MET A 188 -26.38 24.19 -0.26
CA MET A 188 -25.50 23.09 0.12
C MET A 188 -24.13 23.55 0.63
N GLY A 189 -23.77 23.06 1.81
CA GLY A 189 -22.44 23.24 2.39
C GLY A 189 -21.47 22.19 1.86
N TRP A 190 -20.34 22.64 1.35
CA TRP A 190 -19.17 21.80 1.09
C TRP A 190 -18.10 22.04 2.16
N THR A 191 -17.17 21.10 2.32
CA THR A 191 -15.95 21.41 3.07
C THR A 191 -15.22 22.57 2.39
N VAL A 192 -14.58 23.43 3.19
CA VAL A 192 -13.94 24.65 2.69
C VAL A 192 -12.91 24.39 1.58
N THR A 193 -12.32 23.18 1.58
CA THR A 193 -11.30 22.73 0.63
C THR A 193 -11.82 21.94 -0.57
N ASN A 194 -13.12 21.65 -0.67
CA ASN A 194 -13.67 20.91 -1.80
C ASN A 194 -13.94 21.83 -3.00
N TYR A 195 -12.89 22.22 -3.72
CA TYR A 195 -12.98 23.24 -4.79
C TYR A 195 -13.54 22.74 -6.12
N THR A 196 -13.71 21.42 -6.29
CA THR A 196 -14.31 20.84 -7.50
C THR A 196 -15.83 20.86 -7.46
N ALA A 197 -16.43 21.12 -6.29
CA ALA A 197 -17.86 21.12 -6.14
C ALA A 197 -18.47 22.51 -6.38
N GLY A 198 -19.50 22.52 -7.22
CA GLY A 198 -20.33 23.66 -7.56
C GLY A 198 -21.28 24.15 -6.47
N GLY A 199 -21.91 25.29 -6.73
CA GLY A 199 -23.08 25.81 -6.03
C GLY A 199 -24.38 25.58 -6.81
N GLN A 200 -24.27 25.23 -8.09
CA GLN A 200 -25.38 24.73 -8.89
C GLN A 200 -25.29 23.21 -8.97
N VAL A 201 -26.40 22.57 -9.29
CA VAL A 201 -26.50 21.11 -9.45
C VAL A 201 -27.42 20.76 -10.60
N LEU A 202 -27.22 19.58 -11.16
CA LEU A 202 -28.21 18.95 -12.03
C LEU A 202 -29.36 18.40 -11.17
N ALA A 203 -30.60 18.72 -11.51
CA ALA A 203 -31.80 18.20 -10.86
C ALA A 203 -32.59 17.31 -11.83
N VAL A 204 -32.76 16.04 -11.45
CA VAL A 204 -33.52 15.01 -12.17
C VAL A 204 -34.84 14.81 -11.44
N THR A 205 -35.92 15.33 -12.02
CA THR A 205 -37.26 15.29 -11.44
C THR A 205 -38.07 14.16 -12.07
N ALA A 206 -38.57 13.23 -11.25
CA ALA A 206 -39.42 12.14 -11.72
C ALA A 206 -40.78 12.68 -12.24
N SER A 207 -41.15 12.35 -13.47
CA SER A 207 -42.38 12.84 -14.09
C SER A 207 -43.63 12.05 -13.65
N ALA A 208 -43.45 10.78 -13.32
CA ALA A 208 -44.48 9.85 -12.83
C ALA A 208 -43.85 8.87 -11.82
N ALA A 209 -44.67 7.99 -11.22
CA ALA A 209 -44.15 6.93 -10.35
C ALA A 209 -43.35 5.89 -11.15
N GLY A 210 -42.18 5.47 -10.66
CA GLY A 210 -41.33 4.47 -11.29
C GLY A 210 -39.84 4.86 -11.32
N THR A 211 -39.09 4.32 -12.28
CA THR A 211 -37.67 4.65 -12.46
C THR A 211 -37.50 5.94 -13.23
N ALA A 212 -36.84 6.94 -12.64
CA ALA A 212 -36.51 8.22 -13.26
C ALA A 212 -34.99 8.33 -13.46
N SER A 213 -34.51 8.86 -14.60
CA SER A 213 -33.06 8.94 -14.86
C SER A 213 -32.67 10.08 -15.80
N ALA A 214 -31.39 10.46 -15.75
CA ALA A 214 -30.73 11.30 -16.74
C ALA A 214 -29.38 10.67 -17.14
N MET A 215 -28.85 11.10 -18.29
CA MET A 215 -27.59 10.58 -18.83
C MET A 215 -26.79 11.68 -19.52
N THR A 216 -25.47 11.56 -19.48
CA THR A 216 -24.59 12.47 -20.21
C THR A 216 -24.77 12.32 -21.73
N VAL A 217 -24.84 13.45 -22.43
CA VAL A 217 -24.84 13.50 -23.91
C VAL A 217 -23.41 13.52 -24.43
N ASN A 218 -22.50 14.18 -23.70
CA ASN A 218 -21.08 14.07 -23.94
C ASN A 218 -20.64 12.61 -23.69
N ARG A 219 -20.00 12.00 -24.69
CA ARG A 219 -19.52 10.61 -24.67
C ARG A 219 -18.03 10.57 -25.01
N PRO A 220 -17.14 10.78 -24.03
CA PRO A 220 -15.71 10.76 -24.29
C PRO A 220 -15.24 9.37 -24.76
N ALA A 221 -14.15 9.36 -25.52
CA ALA A 221 -13.54 8.14 -26.02
C ALA A 221 -12.94 7.30 -24.89
N VAL A 222 -12.99 5.98 -25.04
CA VAL A 222 -12.41 5.01 -24.11
C VAL A 222 -11.58 3.97 -24.84
N THR A 223 -10.70 3.30 -24.10
CA THR A 223 -9.85 2.21 -24.63
C THR A 223 -10.40 0.86 -24.15
N PRO A 224 -10.75 -0.09 -25.06
CA PRO A 224 -11.10 -1.45 -24.68
C PRO A 224 -10.08 -2.10 -23.74
N GLY A 225 -10.56 -2.87 -22.76
CA GLY A 225 -9.71 -3.52 -21.75
C GLY A 225 -9.18 -2.60 -20.65
N THR A 226 -9.33 -1.27 -20.77
CA THR A 226 -9.02 -0.34 -19.69
C THR A 226 -10.19 -0.26 -18.72
N GLU A 227 -9.89 -0.27 -17.43
CA GLU A 227 -10.90 -0.08 -16.39
C GLU A 227 -11.17 1.41 -16.18
N TYR A 228 -12.45 1.78 -16.15
CA TYR A 228 -12.89 3.14 -15.87
C TYR A 228 -13.75 3.17 -14.62
N ILE A 229 -13.73 4.30 -13.93
CA ILE A 229 -14.59 4.60 -12.79
C ILE A 229 -15.41 5.86 -13.07
N ALA A 230 -16.71 5.74 -12.92
CA ALA A 230 -17.66 6.83 -12.85
C ALA A 230 -17.97 7.16 -11.39
N TYR A 231 -18.09 8.44 -11.06
CA TYR A 231 -18.65 8.84 -9.77
C TYR A 231 -19.39 10.18 -9.85
N ALA A 232 -20.29 10.38 -8.89
CA ALA A 232 -21.02 11.64 -8.70
C ALA A 232 -21.40 11.79 -7.22
N TYR A 233 -21.56 13.01 -6.75
CA TYR A 233 -22.31 13.29 -5.53
C TYR A 233 -23.80 13.28 -5.86
N LEU A 234 -24.55 12.48 -5.11
CA LEU A 234 -25.99 12.29 -5.29
C LEU A 234 -26.71 12.74 -4.02
N GLN A 235 -27.75 13.56 -4.18
CA GLN A 235 -28.65 13.94 -3.11
C GLN A 235 -30.03 13.28 -3.34
N PRO A 236 -30.31 12.16 -2.67
CA PRO A 236 -31.58 11.48 -2.80
C PRO A 236 -32.71 12.34 -2.18
N PRO A 237 -33.92 12.37 -2.77
CA PRO A 237 -35.05 13.15 -2.27
C PRO A 237 -35.59 12.59 -0.94
N THR A 238 -35.53 11.28 -0.78
CA THR A 238 -35.95 10.51 0.40
C THR A 238 -35.07 9.27 0.51
N THR A 239 -35.15 8.57 1.64
CA THR A 239 -34.49 7.26 1.81
C THR A 239 -35.31 6.09 1.26
N SER A 240 -36.56 6.33 0.82
CA SER A 240 -37.45 5.28 0.29
C SER A 240 -37.23 4.98 -1.19
N SER A 241 -36.68 5.93 -1.95
CA SER A 241 -36.34 5.77 -3.36
C SER A 241 -34.85 5.45 -3.49
N THR A 242 -34.50 4.50 -4.35
CA THR A 242 -33.11 4.04 -4.47
C THR A 242 -32.37 4.90 -5.49
N ALA A 243 -31.49 5.78 -5.02
CA ALA A 243 -30.61 6.55 -5.89
C ALA A 243 -29.46 5.68 -6.42
N TRP A 244 -29.06 5.89 -7.67
CA TRP A 244 -28.01 5.10 -8.32
C TRP A 244 -27.22 5.92 -9.35
N ILE A 245 -26.03 5.42 -9.66
CA ILE A 245 -25.19 5.85 -10.78
C ILE A 245 -24.85 4.65 -11.67
N GLU A 246 -24.66 4.88 -12.96
CA GLU A 246 -24.25 3.90 -13.95
C GLU A 246 -23.09 4.41 -14.79
N LEU A 247 -22.13 3.53 -15.06
CA LEU A 247 -21.16 3.67 -16.14
C LEU A 247 -21.64 2.83 -17.32
N ARG A 248 -21.79 3.45 -18.49
CA ARG A 248 -22.24 2.79 -19.73
C ARG A 248 -21.17 2.91 -20.80
N PHE A 249 -20.97 1.84 -21.57
CA PHE A 249 -20.07 1.81 -22.72
C PHE A 249 -20.85 1.65 -24.02
N TYR A 250 -20.39 2.33 -25.06
CA TYR A 250 -20.99 2.31 -26.39
C TYR A 250 -19.94 1.97 -27.45
N ASP A 251 -20.35 1.27 -28.50
CA ASP A 251 -19.52 1.05 -29.68
C ASP A 251 -19.46 2.28 -30.59
N SER A 252 -18.75 2.15 -31.72
CA SER A 252 -18.59 3.22 -32.71
C SER A 252 -19.89 3.60 -33.44
N THR A 253 -20.93 2.76 -33.38
CA THR A 253 -22.26 3.04 -33.94
C THR A 253 -23.19 3.71 -32.92
N GLY A 254 -22.75 3.80 -31.66
CA GLY A 254 -23.52 4.36 -30.55
C GLY A 254 -24.44 3.35 -29.85
N ALA A 255 -24.32 2.05 -30.15
CA ALA A 255 -25.04 0.98 -29.46
C ALA A 255 -24.38 0.66 -28.11
N GLN A 256 -25.19 0.44 -27.06
CA GLN A 256 -24.67 0.12 -25.73
C GLN A 256 -24.11 -1.31 -25.72
N VAL A 257 -22.85 -1.46 -25.33
CA VAL A 257 -22.13 -2.75 -25.29
C VAL A 257 -21.76 -3.19 -23.86
N GLY A 258 -21.92 -2.32 -22.87
CA GLY A 258 -21.69 -2.64 -21.47
C GLY A 258 -22.34 -1.62 -20.54
N VAL A 259 -22.70 -2.06 -19.34
CA VAL A 259 -23.24 -1.19 -18.29
C VAL A 259 -22.91 -1.78 -16.92
N GLN A 260 -22.55 -0.91 -15.99
CA GLN A 260 -22.44 -1.23 -14.57
C GLN A 260 -23.23 -0.21 -13.76
N ARG A 261 -24.18 -0.69 -12.95
CA ARG A 261 -24.96 0.12 -12.00
C ARG A 261 -24.38 -0.03 -10.59
N SER A 262 -24.47 1.05 -9.83
CA SER A 262 -24.11 1.12 -8.43
C SER A 262 -25.16 1.91 -7.65
N THR A 263 -25.76 1.29 -6.65
CA THR A 263 -26.81 1.90 -5.82
C THR A 263 -26.20 2.61 -4.62
N LEU A 264 -26.68 3.81 -4.33
CA LEU A 264 -26.35 4.54 -3.12
C LEU A 264 -27.19 4.00 -1.96
N ALA A 265 -26.54 3.73 -0.83
CA ALA A 265 -27.19 3.43 0.44
C ALA A 265 -27.01 4.61 1.40
N PRO A 266 -27.79 5.70 1.27
CA PRO A 266 -27.53 6.96 1.97
C PRO A 266 -28.03 6.90 3.42
N PRO A 267 -27.33 7.53 4.39
CA PRO A 267 -27.84 7.67 5.76
C PRO A 267 -28.95 8.74 5.89
N GLY A 268 -29.24 9.51 4.83
CA GLY A 268 -30.25 10.57 4.83
C GLY A 268 -30.40 11.24 3.46
N THR A 269 -30.76 12.53 3.42
CA THR A 269 -30.99 13.31 2.18
C THR A 269 -29.89 14.35 1.89
N GLY A 270 -28.68 14.14 2.44
CA GLY A 270 -27.49 14.92 2.11
C GLY A 270 -26.87 14.53 0.77
N MET A 271 -25.76 15.17 0.40
CA MET A 271 -24.96 14.79 -0.77
C MET A 271 -23.98 13.69 -0.40
N TYR A 272 -24.06 12.56 -1.10
CA TYR A 272 -23.17 11.41 -0.89
C TYR A 272 -22.56 10.96 -2.20
N ARG A 273 -21.25 10.68 -2.19
CA ARG A 273 -20.55 10.22 -3.39
C ARG A 273 -20.84 8.75 -3.66
N GLN A 274 -21.33 8.43 -4.85
CA GLN A 274 -21.48 7.06 -5.33
C GLN A 274 -20.56 6.79 -6.52
N ARG A 275 -20.04 5.57 -6.62
CA ARG A 275 -19.10 5.16 -7.67
C ARG A 275 -19.58 3.91 -8.40
N ALA A 276 -19.33 3.83 -9.70
CA ALA A 276 -19.45 2.63 -10.51
C ALA A 276 -18.17 2.43 -11.35
N SER A 277 -17.56 1.26 -11.34
CA SER A 277 -16.40 0.91 -12.15
C SER A 277 -16.63 -0.33 -13.00
N MET A 278 -16.05 -0.35 -14.18
CA MET A 278 -16.15 -1.48 -15.11
C MET A 278 -15.00 -1.44 -16.11
N VAL A 279 -14.50 -2.63 -16.50
CA VAL A 279 -13.56 -2.78 -17.62
C VAL A 279 -14.29 -2.52 -18.93
N ALA A 280 -13.79 -1.59 -19.74
CA ALA A 280 -14.36 -1.29 -21.05
C ALA A 280 -14.41 -2.56 -21.92
N PRO A 281 -15.60 -3.01 -22.37
CA PRO A 281 -15.71 -4.19 -23.22
C PRO A 281 -14.90 -4.08 -24.52
N ALA A 282 -14.60 -5.21 -25.17
CA ALA A 282 -13.81 -5.25 -26.39
C ALA A 282 -14.34 -4.34 -27.52
N ALA A 283 -15.66 -4.15 -27.60
CA ALA A 283 -16.32 -3.31 -28.60
C ALA A 283 -16.49 -1.83 -28.18
N ALA A 284 -16.05 -1.44 -26.98
CA ALA A 284 -16.28 -0.10 -26.46
C ALA A 284 -15.43 0.96 -27.19
N ALA A 285 -16.07 2.02 -27.66
CA ALA A 285 -15.44 3.19 -28.28
C ALA A 285 -15.62 4.46 -27.43
N THR A 286 -16.77 4.61 -26.78
CA THR A 286 -17.08 5.76 -25.90
C THR A 286 -17.78 5.32 -24.61
N CYS A 287 -17.85 6.19 -23.61
CA CYS A 287 -18.62 5.95 -22.39
C CYS A 287 -19.58 7.09 -22.05
N ALA A 288 -20.59 6.82 -21.22
CA ALA A 288 -21.47 7.81 -20.63
C ALA A 288 -21.72 7.51 -19.15
N VAL A 289 -22.15 8.52 -18.40
CA VAL A 289 -22.68 8.36 -17.05
C VAL A 289 -24.18 8.56 -17.06
N ALA A 290 -24.90 7.65 -16.42
CA ALA A 290 -26.31 7.85 -16.11
C ALA A 290 -26.51 7.81 -14.60
N ALA A 291 -27.55 8.47 -14.12
CA ALA A 291 -27.92 8.44 -12.72
C ALA A 291 -29.43 8.67 -12.57
N GLY A 292 -29.99 8.15 -11.50
CA GLY A 292 -31.44 8.10 -11.37
C GLY A 292 -31.94 7.56 -10.03
N LEU A 293 -33.26 7.38 -9.98
CA LEU A 293 -34.02 6.86 -8.86
C LEU A 293 -34.81 5.64 -9.33
N ASP A 294 -34.79 4.56 -8.56
CA ASP A 294 -35.78 3.48 -8.66
C ASP A 294 -36.84 3.66 -7.58
N GLY A 295 -38.10 3.35 -7.92
CA GLY A 295 -39.24 3.52 -7.01
C GLY A 295 -39.50 5.00 -6.65
N ALA A 296 -39.28 5.92 -7.58
CA ALA A 296 -39.61 7.32 -7.37
C ALA A 296 -41.12 7.55 -7.43
N THR A 297 -41.61 8.57 -6.71
CA THR A 297 -42.94 9.15 -6.89
C THR A 297 -42.84 10.42 -7.74
N ALA A 298 -43.94 10.78 -8.43
CA ALA A 298 -43.98 11.97 -9.27
C ALA A 298 -43.57 13.23 -8.47
N GLY A 299 -42.68 14.04 -9.03
CA GLY A 299 -42.17 15.27 -8.42
C GLY A 299 -40.96 15.10 -7.49
N GLN A 300 -40.54 13.87 -7.18
CA GLN A 300 -39.29 13.66 -6.45
C GLN A 300 -38.07 14.08 -7.28
N VAL A 301 -37.09 14.72 -6.63
CA VAL A 301 -35.91 15.30 -7.27
C VAL A 301 -34.63 14.65 -6.74
N LEU A 302 -33.90 13.96 -7.60
CA LEU A 302 -32.50 13.60 -7.37
C LEU A 302 -31.63 14.77 -7.82
N ARG A 303 -30.70 15.23 -6.97
CA ARG A 303 -29.68 16.19 -7.39
C ARG A 303 -28.33 15.52 -7.55
N LEU A 304 -27.55 16.01 -8.51
CA LEU A 304 -26.27 15.45 -8.89
C LEU A 304 -25.25 16.57 -9.06
N GLU A 305 -24.03 16.32 -8.60
CA GLU A 305 -22.92 17.26 -8.69
C GLU A 305 -21.59 16.51 -8.85
N THR A 306 -20.58 17.16 -9.43
CA THR A 306 -19.20 16.66 -9.52
C THR A 306 -19.16 15.27 -10.20
N VAL A 307 -19.68 15.20 -11.42
CA VAL A 307 -19.78 13.99 -12.21
C VAL A 307 -18.49 13.74 -12.97
N ALA A 308 -17.91 12.56 -12.79
CA ALA A 308 -16.63 12.22 -13.37
C ALA A 308 -16.66 10.84 -14.04
N VAL A 309 -15.89 10.70 -15.12
CA VAL A 309 -15.35 9.42 -15.55
C VAL A 309 -13.85 9.56 -15.68
N THR A 310 -13.12 8.67 -15.02
CA THR A 310 -11.65 8.62 -15.05
C THR A 310 -11.20 7.18 -15.28
N VAL A 311 -9.94 6.99 -15.68
CA VAL A 311 -9.32 5.65 -15.60
C VAL A 311 -9.34 5.23 -14.13
N ALA A 312 -9.83 4.01 -13.85
CA ALA A 312 -9.94 3.53 -12.48
C ALA A 312 -8.54 3.45 -11.84
N PRO A 313 -8.34 4.02 -10.65
CA PRO A 313 -7.06 3.91 -9.97
C PRO A 313 -6.83 2.44 -9.58
N LYS A 314 -5.59 1.98 -9.74
CA LYS A 314 -5.15 0.72 -9.15
C LYS A 314 -4.80 0.98 -7.69
N LEU A 315 -5.47 0.29 -6.76
CA LEU A 315 -5.19 0.44 -5.32
C LEU A 315 -3.77 -0.01 -4.95
N MET A 316 -3.20 -0.91 -5.75
CA MET A 316 -1.77 -1.23 -5.75
C MET A 316 -1.27 -1.32 -7.20
N THR A 317 -0.15 -0.67 -7.49
CA THR A 317 0.48 -0.72 -8.81
C THR A 317 0.76 -2.16 -9.21
N GLY A 318 0.39 -2.53 -10.44
CA GLY A 318 0.53 -3.90 -10.95
C GLY A 318 -0.55 -4.86 -10.46
N SER A 319 -1.55 -4.39 -9.68
CA SER A 319 -2.62 -5.29 -9.26
C SER A 319 -3.53 -5.72 -10.40
N VAL A 320 -3.82 -7.02 -10.42
CA VAL A 320 -4.71 -7.66 -11.40
C VAL A 320 -6.18 -7.61 -11.00
N LEU A 321 -6.51 -7.23 -9.76
CA LEU A 321 -7.90 -7.05 -9.34
C LEU A 321 -8.49 -5.77 -9.96
N PRO A 322 -9.74 -5.81 -10.45
CA PRO A 322 -10.51 -4.61 -10.76
C PRO A 322 -10.84 -3.81 -9.50
N TYR A 323 -11.10 -2.53 -9.67
CA TYR A 323 -11.52 -1.61 -8.61
C TYR A 323 -12.79 -2.10 -7.89
N ALA A 324 -13.72 -2.74 -8.61
CA ALA A 324 -14.96 -3.28 -8.04
C ALA A 324 -14.70 -4.36 -6.97
N ASP A 325 -13.79 -5.30 -7.27
CA ASP A 325 -13.39 -6.40 -6.38
C ASP A 325 -12.44 -5.97 -5.27
N SER A 326 -11.85 -4.77 -5.41
CA SER A 326 -10.85 -4.26 -4.47
C SER A 326 -11.45 -3.32 -3.43
N SER A 327 -12.36 -2.41 -3.85
CA SER A 327 -12.92 -1.32 -3.02
C SER A 327 -14.33 -1.55 -2.50
N PHE A 328 -15.09 -2.45 -3.14
CA PHE A 328 -16.49 -2.75 -2.78
C PHE A 328 -17.47 -1.58 -2.88
N GLU A 329 -17.11 -0.51 -3.59
CA GLU A 329 -17.92 0.71 -3.69
C GLU A 329 -19.28 0.47 -4.36
N GLN A 330 -19.38 -0.55 -5.21
CA GLN A 330 -20.59 -0.88 -5.98
C GLN A 330 -21.29 -2.18 -5.58
N GLY A 331 -20.77 -2.89 -4.58
CA GLY A 331 -21.34 -4.15 -4.09
C GLY A 331 -20.24 -5.08 -3.57
N VAL A 332 -20.55 -6.37 -3.53
CA VAL A 332 -19.56 -7.42 -3.20
C VAL A 332 -18.77 -7.90 -4.43
N ALA A 333 -19.02 -7.29 -5.60
CA ALA A 333 -18.49 -7.74 -6.90
C ALA A 333 -18.71 -9.25 -7.10
N ASP A 334 -17.69 -9.97 -7.56
CA ASP A 334 -17.74 -11.42 -7.77
C ASP A 334 -17.24 -12.22 -6.56
N TRP A 335 -17.18 -11.60 -5.37
CA TRP A 335 -16.82 -12.31 -4.15
C TRP A 335 -17.93 -13.27 -3.71
N ALA A 336 -17.53 -14.47 -3.32
CA ALA A 336 -18.46 -15.52 -2.90
C ALA A 336 -17.95 -16.29 -1.67
N THR A 337 -18.89 -16.82 -0.89
CA THR A 337 -18.61 -17.80 0.16
C THR A 337 -18.40 -19.16 -0.49
N ALA A 338 -17.13 -19.55 -0.67
CA ALA A 338 -16.75 -20.82 -1.26
C ALA A 338 -17.01 -22.02 -0.32
N ALA A 339 -16.96 -21.79 1.01
CA ALA A 339 -17.29 -22.79 2.02
C ALA A 339 -17.66 -22.13 3.36
N GLY A 340 -18.42 -22.83 4.21
CA GLY A 340 -18.82 -22.34 5.53
C GLY A 340 -20.15 -21.59 5.52
N VAL A 341 -20.38 -20.75 6.54
CA VAL A 341 -21.67 -20.09 6.80
C VAL A 341 -21.63 -18.57 6.65
N ALA A 342 -20.49 -18.01 6.26
CA ALA A 342 -20.35 -16.57 6.10
C ALA A 342 -21.30 -16.02 5.04
N THR A 343 -21.92 -14.88 5.33
CA THR A 343 -22.65 -14.08 4.36
C THR A 343 -21.86 -12.83 4.01
N LEU A 344 -21.98 -12.41 2.76
CA LEU A 344 -21.28 -11.26 2.22
C LEU A 344 -22.28 -10.16 1.91
N ALA A 345 -21.97 -8.95 2.35
CA ALA A 345 -22.71 -7.75 2.01
C ALA A 345 -21.75 -6.59 1.83
N ARG A 346 -22.16 -5.53 1.16
CA ARG A 346 -21.47 -4.25 1.23
C ARG A 346 -21.86 -3.55 2.54
N THR A 347 -20.94 -2.84 3.18
CA THR A 347 -21.26 -2.04 4.37
C THR A 347 -22.36 -1.02 4.03
N THR A 348 -23.27 -0.78 4.96
CA THR A 348 -24.33 0.23 4.81
C THR A 348 -24.70 0.79 6.19
N PRO A 349 -25.13 2.06 6.28
CA PRO A 349 -25.22 3.06 5.20
C PRO A 349 -23.84 3.58 4.75
N TRP A 350 -23.83 4.46 3.76
CA TRP A 350 -22.65 5.17 3.23
C TRP A 350 -21.81 5.76 4.37
N GLY A 351 -20.50 5.53 4.33
CA GLY A 351 -19.56 6.06 5.32
C GLY A 351 -19.64 5.39 6.70
N SER A 352 -20.41 4.31 6.86
CA SER A 352 -20.48 3.56 8.13
C SER A 352 -19.15 2.88 8.47
N SER A 353 -18.47 2.31 7.48
CA SER A 353 -17.13 1.76 7.60
C SER A 353 -16.52 1.54 6.22
N SER A 354 -15.36 2.15 6.02
CA SER A 354 -14.49 1.96 4.86
C SER A 354 -13.05 2.32 5.20
N TYR A 355 -12.11 1.86 4.39
CA TYR A 355 -10.71 2.28 4.37
C TYR A 355 -10.45 3.12 3.12
N GLU A 356 -10.87 2.61 1.95
CA GLU A 356 -10.96 3.35 0.70
C GLU A 356 -12.41 3.75 0.44
N GLY A 357 -12.63 4.91 -0.16
CA GLY A 357 -13.98 5.29 -0.55
C GLY A 357 -14.96 5.46 0.61
N ALA A 358 -16.15 4.87 0.49
CA ALA A 358 -17.27 5.02 1.42
C ALA A 358 -17.90 3.69 1.86
N TYR A 359 -17.48 2.59 1.25
CA TYR A 359 -17.98 1.25 1.52
C TYR A 359 -16.82 0.26 1.74
N ALA A 360 -17.16 -0.93 2.21
CA ALA A 360 -16.26 -2.07 2.35
C ALA A 360 -17.09 -3.36 2.22
N LEU A 361 -16.43 -4.51 2.07
CA LEU A 361 -17.06 -5.83 2.17
C LEU A 361 -17.28 -6.18 3.64
N ALA A 362 -18.53 -6.42 4.03
CA ALA A 362 -18.90 -7.00 5.32
C ALA A 362 -19.06 -8.52 5.20
N VAL A 363 -18.22 -9.25 5.93
CA VAL A 363 -18.27 -10.70 6.10
C VAL A 363 -18.87 -11.01 7.46
N THR A 364 -20.06 -11.61 7.48
CA THR A 364 -20.77 -11.93 8.73
C THR A 364 -20.86 -13.45 8.93
N SER A 365 -20.43 -13.95 10.08
CA SER A 365 -20.58 -15.37 10.42
C SER A 365 -21.75 -15.58 11.39
N SER A 366 -22.68 -16.47 11.05
CA SER A 366 -23.81 -16.83 11.91
C SER A 366 -23.43 -17.83 13.01
N THR A 367 -22.25 -18.45 12.94
CA THR A 367 -21.76 -19.43 13.93
C THR A 367 -20.27 -19.20 14.23
N ALA A 368 -19.79 -19.80 15.32
CA ALA A 368 -18.37 -19.83 15.68
C ALA A 368 -17.60 -20.85 14.83
N THR A 369 -17.51 -20.61 13.53
CA THR A 369 -16.84 -21.50 12.56
C THR A 369 -15.99 -20.72 11.57
N THR A 370 -15.09 -21.43 10.90
CA THR A 370 -14.32 -20.90 9.78
C THR A 370 -15.14 -20.95 8.50
N SER A 371 -15.16 -19.83 7.78
CA SER A 371 -15.68 -19.78 6.41
C SER A 371 -14.56 -19.47 5.43
N THR A 372 -14.75 -19.81 4.17
CA THR A 372 -13.83 -19.45 3.08
C THR A 372 -14.55 -18.50 2.15
N VAL A 373 -14.02 -17.30 2.03
CA VAL A 373 -14.52 -16.24 1.14
C VAL A 373 -13.48 -16.02 0.05
N ARG A 374 -13.92 -15.90 -1.21
CA ARG A 374 -13.00 -15.88 -2.36
C ARG A 374 -13.44 -14.83 -3.38
N SER A 375 -12.47 -14.14 -3.97
CA SER A 375 -12.68 -13.27 -5.14
C SER A 375 -12.97 -14.08 -6.41
N ALA A 376 -13.26 -13.39 -7.52
CA ALA A 376 -13.11 -13.98 -8.85
C ALA A 376 -11.66 -14.37 -9.16
N ARG A 377 -11.47 -14.96 -10.35
CA ARG A 377 -10.17 -15.45 -10.85
C ARG A 377 -9.58 -14.43 -11.81
N TRP A 378 -8.31 -14.10 -11.59
CA TRP A 378 -7.59 -13.07 -12.33
C TRP A 378 -6.32 -13.65 -12.96
N PRO A 379 -5.90 -13.15 -14.13
CA PRO A 379 -4.74 -13.69 -14.83
C PRO A 379 -3.46 -13.52 -13.99
N VAL A 380 -2.61 -14.54 -13.99
CA VAL A 380 -1.30 -14.53 -13.31
C VAL A 380 -0.24 -15.17 -14.21
N THR A 381 1.03 -14.93 -13.88
CA THR A 381 2.17 -15.58 -14.52
C THR A 381 2.66 -16.72 -13.62
N PRO A 382 2.92 -17.92 -14.16
CA PRO A 382 3.44 -19.06 -13.39
C PRO A 382 4.89 -18.83 -12.95
N ASN A 383 5.35 -19.58 -11.93
CA ASN A 383 6.72 -19.60 -11.42
C ASN A 383 7.28 -18.26 -10.92
N VAL A 384 6.42 -17.26 -10.70
CA VAL A 384 6.80 -15.99 -10.06
C VAL A 384 6.01 -15.79 -8.78
N ASN A 385 6.54 -14.97 -7.88
CA ASN A 385 5.90 -14.68 -6.60
C ASN A 385 4.83 -13.60 -6.74
N TRP A 386 3.71 -13.84 -6.08
CA TRP A 386 2.56 -12.94 -6.02
C TRP A 386 2.22 -12.66 -4.57
N ARG A 387 1.76 -11.44 -4.29
CA ARG A 387 1.21 -11.06 -3.00
C ARG A 387 -0.27 -10.80 -3.11
N ALA A 388 -1.03 -11.49 -2.27
CA ALA A 388 -2.40 -11.08 -1.93
C ALA A 388 -2.35 -10.20 -0.69
N GLN A 389 -3.04 -9.07 -0.71
CA GLN A 389 -3.23 -8.22 0.48
C GLN A 389 -4.69 -7.83 0.61
N ALA A 390 -5.18 -7.75 1.84
CA ALA A 390 -6.46 -7.17 2.19
C ALA A 390 -6.32 -6.27 3.42
N ILE A 391 -7.02 -5.14 3.43
CA ILE A 391 -7.13 -4.27 4.60
C ILE A 391 -8.39 -4.67 5.37
N MET A 392 -8.23 -5.08 6.63
CA MET A 392 -9.31 -5.71 7.38
C MET A 392 -9.48 -5.11 8.78
N ARG A 393 -10.71 -5.01 9.26
CA ARG A 393 -11.03 -4.61 10.64
C ARG A 393 -12.13 -5.47 11.24
N THR A 394 -12.06 -5.70 12.54
CA THR A 394 -13.20 -6.30 13.25
C THR A 394 -14.28 -5.23 13.47
N ALA A 395 -15.52 -5.55 13.13
CA ALA A 395 -16.66 -4.65 13.28
C ALA A 395 -17.62 -5.12 14.39
N GLY A 396 -17.65 -6.42 14.65
CA GLY A 396 -18.40 -7.02 15.74
C GLY A 396 -17.92 -8.45 16.04
N GLY A 397 -18.19 -8.92 17.26
CA GLY A 397 -17.77 -10.25 17.70
C GLY A 397 -16.26 -10.41 17.86
N THR A 398 -15.78 -11.64 17.71
CA THR A 398 -14.35 -12.00 17.86
C THR A 398 -13.94 -13.01 16.79
N TRP A 399 -12.72 -12.86 16.30
CA TRP A 399 -12.14 -13.71 15.26
C TRP A 399 -10.86 -14.34 15.80
N ALA A 400 -10.80 -15.67 15.85
CA ALA A 400 -9.62 -16.39 16.32
C ALA A 400 -8.43 -16.15 15.38
N SER A 401 -8.70 -16.13 14.09
CA SER A 401 -7.73 -15.82 13.05
C SER A 401 -8.43 -15.41 11.75
N VAL A 402 -7.74 -14.64 10.91
CA VAL A 402 -8.10 -14.44 9.51
C VAL A 402 -6.90 -14.81 8.65
N THR A 403 -7.01 -15.88 7.87
CA THR A 403 -5.93 -16.30 6.97
C THR A 403 -6.12 -15.71 5.58
N VAL A 404 -5.08 -15.04 5.07
CA VAL A 404 -5.01 -14.57 3.67
C VAL A 404 -4.18 -15.57 2.87
N ARG A 405 -4.67 -16.00 1.70
CA ARG A 405 -3.93 -16.88 0.79
C ARG A 405 -4.32 -16.69 -0.67
N VAL A 406 -3.58 -17.33 -1.56
CA VAL A 406 -3.82 -17.32 -3.01
C VAL A 406 -4.25 -18.71 -3.44
N ARG A 407 -5.37 -18.81 -4.17
CA ARG A 407 -5.78 -20.06 -4.83
C ARG A 407 -5.46 -20.00 -6.31
N TRP A 408 -4.88 -21.08 -6.83
CA TRP A 408 -4.35 -21.15 -8.19
C TRP A 408 -5.25 -21.98 -9.09
N TYR A 409 -5.34 -21.57 -10.34
CA TYR A 409 -6.06 -22.28 -11.39
C TYR A 409 -5.25 -22.34 -12.68
N ASP A 410 -5.42 -23.40 -13.44
CA ASP A 410 -4.88 -23.46 -14.80
C ASP A 410 -5.71 -22.64 -15.80
N ALA A 411 -5.29 -22.61 -17.07
CA ALA A 411 -5.99 -21.88 -18.13
C ALA A 411 -7.39 -22.45 -18.45
N GLY A 412 -7.64 -23.72 -18.13
CA GLY A 412 -8.95 -24.38 -18.23
C GLY A 412 -9.85 -24.15 -17.03
N GLY A 413 -9.34 -23.49 -15.98
CA GLY A 413 -10.05 -23.22 -14.73
C GLY A 413 -10.05 -24.38 -13.74
N ALA A 414 -9.20 -25.40 -13.91
CA ALA A 414 -9.01 -26.47 -12.94
C ALA A 414 -8.26 -25.94 -11.71
N ASP A 415 -8.66 -26.39 -10.51
CA ASP A 415 -8.06 -25.98 -9.24
C ASP A 415 -6.70 -26.67 -9.05
N LEU A 416 -5.63 -25.87 -8.89
CA LEU A 416 -4.26 -26.33 -8.63
C LEU A 416 -3.92 -26.31 -7.14
N GLY A 417 -4.88 -25.98 -6.28
CA GLY A 417 -4.70 -25.83 -4.84
C GLY A 417 -4.54 -24.37 -4.40
N ALA A 418 -4.44 -24.18 -3.09
CA ALA A 418 -4.16 -22.88 -2.48
C ALA A 418 -2.80 -22.88 -1.81
N SER A 419 -2.16 -21.71 -1.76
CA SER A 419 -0.96 -21.51 -0.96
C SER A 419 -1.25 -21.72 0.53
N THR A 420 -0.20 -21.94 1.32
CA THR A 420 -0.30 -22.12 2.77
C THR A 420 -1.01 -20.94 3.44
N GLY A 421 -0.77 -19.71 2.96
CA GLY A 421 -1.35 -18.49 3.50
C GLY A 421 -0.67 -18.01 4.77
N VAL A 422 -1.10 -16.83 5.23
CA VAL A 422 -0.64 -16.22 6.49
C VAL A 422 -1.85 -15.93 7.37
N GLY A 423 -1.85 -16.45 8.59
CA GLY A 423 -2.89 -16.23 9.60
C GLY A 423 -2.64 -14.97 10.41
N TYR A 424 -3.65 -14.11 10.53
CA TYR A 424 -3.60 -12.87 11.29
C TYR A 424 -4.57 -12.89 12.46
N VAL A 425 -4.16 -12.32 13.60
CA VAL A 425 -5.05 -12.04 14.73
C VAL A 425 -5.35 -10.55 14.73
N LEU A 426 -6.61 -10.18 14.52
CA LEU A 426 -7.03 -8.78 14.43
C LEU A 426 -7.47 -8.28 15.80
N ALA A 427 -6.56 -7.58 16.50
CA ALA A 427 -6.79 -7.13 17.86
C ALA A 427 -7.56 -5.79 17.91
N GLY A 428 -8.88 -5.83 17.97
CA GLY A 428 -9.71 -4.63 18.11
C GLY A 428 -10.20 -4.06 16.77
N THR A 429 -10.64 -2.80 16.77
CA THR A 429 -11.46 -2.20 15.69
C THR A 429 -10.66 -1.38 14.67
N GLY A 430 -9.33 -1.36 14.77
CA GLY A 430 -8.45 -0.73 13.79
C GLY A 430 -8.43 -1.47 12.45
N TRP A 431 -7.95 -0.79 11.40
CA TRP A 431 -7.69 -1.39 10.10
C TRP A 431 -6.28 -1.98 10.06
N TYR A 432 -6.16 -3.22 9.59
CA TYR A 432 -4.92 -3.99 9.52
C TYR A 432 -4.63 -4.38 8.07
N ALA A 433 -3.43 -4.08 7.60
CA ALA A 433 -2.93 -4.61 6.34
C ALA A 433 -2.46 -6.05 6.53
N CYS A 434 -3.14 -6.99 5.88
CA CYS A 434 -2.86 -8.42 6.01
C CYS A 434 -2.47 -8.96 4.64
N ALA A 435 -1.26 -9.49 4.51
CA ALA A 435 -0.71 -9.96 3.24
C ALA A 435 -0.24 -11.41 3.28
N ALA A 436 -0.17 -12.06 2.13
CA ALA A 436 0.45 -13.36 1.97
C ALA A 436 1.16 -13.44 0.62
N ASP A 437 2.43 -13.84 0.66
CA ASP A 437 3.23 -14.13 -0.52
C ASP A 437 3.08 -15.60 -0.90
N ALA A 438 3.02 -15.86 -2.20
CA ALA A 438 2.98 -17.21 -2.74
C ALA A 438 3.55 -17.26 -4.15
N VAL A 439 4.35 -18.29 -4.43
CA VAL A 439 4.83 -18.58 -5.79
C VAL A 439 3.72 -19.28 -6.57
N ALA A 440 3.41 -18.76 -7.75
CA ALA A 440 2.46 -19.38 -8.67
C ALA A 440 3.02 -20.73 -9.17
N PRO A 441 2.28 -21.86 -9.07
CA PRO A 441 2.69 -23.13 -9.65
C PRO A 441 2.93 -23.03 -11.17
N GLU A 442 3.69 -23.97 -11.74
CA GLU A 442 4.06 -23.97 -13.17
C GLU A 442 2.86 -23.92 -14.12
N ALA A 443 1.75 -24.58 -13.77
CA ALA A 443 0.52 -24.60 -14.57
C ALA A 443 -0.44 -23.43 -14.29
N ALA A 444 -0.12 -22.54 -13.34
CA ALA A 444 -1.04 -21.48 -12.94
C ALA A 444 -1.15 -20.40 -14.02
N ALA A 445 -2.37 -20.17 -14.49
CA ALA A 445 -2.71 -19.09 -15.41
C ALA A 445 -3.69 -18.08 -14.79
N GLN A 446 -4.40 -18.48 -13.73
CA GLN A 446 -5.30 -17.63 -12.98
C GLN A 446 -5.13 -17.82 -11.48
N ALA A 447 -5.51 -16.81 -10.70
CA ALA A 447 -5.52 -16.86 -9.25
C ALA A 447 -6.70 -16.12 -8.65
N ALA A 448 -7.12 -16.53 -7.46
CA ALA A 448 -8.11 -15.83 -6.65
C ALA A 448 -7.53 -15.51 -5.28
N VAL A 449 -7.87 -14.35 -4.74
CA VAL A 449 -7.61 -14.02 -3.33
C VAL A 449 -8.61 -14.78 -2.48
N GLU A 450 -8.12 -15.51 -1.48
CA GLU A 450 -8.94 -16.31 -0.59
C GLU A 450 -8.70 -15.90 0.87
N LEU A 451 -9.78 -15.58 1.56
CA LEU A 451 -9.82 -15.22 2.96
C LEU A 451 -10.50 -16.35 3.75
N MET A 452 -9.85 -16.81 4.82
CA MET A 452 -10.43 -17.79 5.74
C MET A 452 -10.61 -17.19 7.14
N PRO A 453 -11.65 -16.35 7.35
CA PRO A 453 -11.93 -15.80 8.66
C PRO A 453 -12.57 -16.88 9.57
N ALA A 454 -11.99 -17.08 10.75
CA ALA A 454 -12.41 -18.04 11.77
C ALA A 454 -13.13 -17.32 12.93
N ALA A 455 -14.47 -17.30 12.89
CA ALA A 455 -15.26 -16.65 13.91
C ALA A 455 -15.22 -17.46 15.23
N SER A 456 -15.02 -16.77 16.35
CA SER A 456 -15.05 -17.41 17.68
C SER A 456 -16.45 -17.37 18.31
N VAL A 457 -17.33 -16.51 17.82
CA VAL A 457 -18.72 -16.37 18.28
C VAL A 457 -19.67 -16.13 17.12
N ALA A 458 -20.93 -16.54 17.29
CA ALA A 458 -22.02 -16.23 16.35
C ALA A 458 -22.24 -14.70 16.24
N GLY A 459 -22.57 -14.23 15.05
CA GLY A 459 -22.78 -12.80 14.77
C GLY A 459 -21.49 -11.99 14.63
N SER A 460 -20.33 -12.63 14.48
CA SER A 460 -19.07 -11.93 14.23
C SER A 460 -19.08 -11.27 12.84
N VAL A 461 -18.63 -10.01 12.78
CA VAL A 461 -18.58 -9.21 11.54
C VAL A 461 -17.16 -8.72 11.31
N LEU A 462 -16.64 -8.99 10.12
CA LEU A 462 -15.35 -8.52 9.63
C LEU A 462 -15.60 -7.58 8.45
N HIS A 463 -14.97 -6.41 8.44
CA HIS A 463 -14.95 -5.55 7.25
C HIS A 463 -13.63 -5.73 6.53
N VAL A 464 -13.70 -5.85 5.21
CA VAL A 464 -12.58 -6.07 4.29
C VAL A 464 -12.64 -5.00 3.22
N ASP A 465 -11.50 -4.40 2.91
CA ASP A 465 -11.38 -3.32 1.92
C ASP A 465 -9.98 -3.33 1.30
N ALA A 466 -9.79 -2.56 0.23
CA ALA A 466 -8.57 -2.40 -0.53
C ALA A 466 -7.83 -3.73 -0.82
N VAL A 467 -8.58 -4.73 -1.32
CA VAL A 467 -8.00 -6.04 -1.64
C VAL A 467 -7.20 -5.96 -2.93
N THR A 468 -6.00 -6.52 -2.94
CA THR A 468 -5.09 -6.47 -4.08
C THR A 468 -4.36 -7.80 -4.27
N LEU A 469 -4.02 -8.10 -5.52
CA LEU A 469 -3.15 -9.21 -5.93
C LEU A 469 -2.19 -8.69 -7.00
N TRP A 470 -0.88 -8.78 -6.77
CA TRP A 470 0.12 -8.29 -7.72
C TRP A 470 1.41 -9.12 -7.63
N GLN A 471 2.19 -9.10 -8.70
CA GLN A 471 3.49 -9.75 -8.76
C GLN A 471 4.50 -8.95 -7.94
N VAL A 472 5.27 -9.63 -7.08
CA VAL A 472 6.29 -9.01 -6.23
C VAL A 472 7.42 -10.00 -5.95
N LEU A 473 8.61 -9.52 -5.61
CA LEU A 473 9.65 -10.39 -5.05
C LEU A 473 9.23 -10.88 -3.66
N PRO A 474 9.56 -12.12 -3.25
CA PRO A 474 9.23 -12.62 -1.92
C PRO A 474 9.80 -11.74 -0.81
N GLN A 475 9.00 -11.49 0.25
CA GLN A 475 9.50 -10.82 1.46
C GLN A 475 10.64 -11.59 2.14
N THR A 476 10.62 -12.91 1.99
CA THR A 476 11.66 -13.82 2.47
C THR A 476 12.02 -14.76 1.32
N ALA A 477 13.27 -14.74 0.89
CA ALA A 477 13.81 -15.70 -0.06
C ALA A 477 15.02 -16.42 0.54
N VAL A 478 15.17 -17.71 0.24
CA VAL A 478 16.31 -18.52 0.67
C VAL A 478 16.90 -19.27 -0.50
N GLU A 479 18.22 -19.35 -0.55
CA GLU A 479 18.96 -20.00 -1.61
C GLU A 479 20.19 -20.72 -1.03
N ALA A 480 20.39 -21.99 -1.39
CA ALA A 480 21.62 -22.70 -1.03
C ALA A 480 22.74 -22.34 -2.01
N ARG A 481 23.93 -22.04 -1.48
CA ARG A 481 25.17 -21.79 -2.23
C ARG A 481 26.20 -22.87 -1.85
N PRO A 482 26.07 -24.09 -2.38
CA PRO A 482 26.90 -25.23 -1.98
C PRO A 482 28.40 -25.01 -2.27
N ASP A 483 28.71 -24.41 -3.42
CA ASP A 483 30.09 -24.11 -3.84
C ASP A 483 30.81 -23.15 -2.89
N ASP A 484 30.05 -22.28 -2.23
CA ASP A 484 30.56 -21.32 -1.25
C ASP A 484 30.29 -21.74 0.20
N GLY A 485 29.55 -22.83 0.40
CA GLY A 485 29.23 -23.39 1.70
C GLY A 485 28.29 -22.53 2.54
N TYR A 486 27.29 -21.85 1.99
CA TYR A 486 26.35 -21.10 2.83
C TYR A 486 24.93 -21.10 2.28
N VAL A 487 23.99 -20.61 3.10
CA VAL A 487 22.63 -20.31 2.66
C VAL A 487 22.44 -18.81 2.65
N LEU A 488 22.00 -18.26 1.52
CA LEU A 488 21.64 -16.85 1.38
C LEU A 488 20.18 -16.66 1.79
N LEU A 489 19.95 -15.91 2.86
CA LEU A 489 18.65 -15.44 3.29
C LEU A 489 18.49 -13.97 2.86
N THR A 490 17.50 -13.71 2.01
CA THR A 490 17.10 -12.34 1.65
C THR A 490 15.81 -11.96 2.35
N LEU A 491 15.83 -10.87 3.10
CA LEU A 491 14.68 -10.26 3.74
C LEU A 491 14.40 -8.92 3.07
N ARG A 492 13.14 -8.65 2.73
CA ARG A 492 12.72 -7.40 2.06
C ARG A 492 11.59 -6.73 2.83
N GLU A 493 11.38 -5.45 2.60
CA GLU A 493 10.32 -4.64 3.23
C GLU A 493 10.35 -4.77 4.77
N LEU A 494 11.54 -4.65 5.34
CA LEU A 494 11.72 -4.60 6.78
C LEU A 494 11.43 -3.18 7.30
N PRO A 495 10.71 -3.03 8.42
CA PRO A 495 10.49 -1.73 9.03
C PRO A 495 11.80 -1.21 9.62
N LEU A 496 12.24 -0.03 9.17
CA LEU A 496 13.41 0.64 9.74
C LEU A 496 13.20 0.95 11.23
N ASP A 497 14.29 1.01 11.98
CA ASP A 497 14.36 1.29 13.42
C ASP A 497 13.75 0.21 14.35
N TYR A 498 13.11 -0.82 13.80
CA TYR A 498 12.68 -1.98 14.57
C TYR A 498 13.88 -2.89 14.88
N LEU A 499 13.70 -3.85 15.79
CA LEU A 499 14.74 -4.83 16.12
C LEU A 499 14.44 -6.16 15.43
N ILE A 500 15.47 -6.90 15.04
CA ILE A 500 15.34 -8.20 14.37
C ILE A 500 16.13 -9.29 15.08
N THR A 501 15.52 -10.46 15.19
CA THR A 501 16.18 -11.71 15.56
C THR A 501 15.96 -12.74 14.46
N VAL A 502 17.03 -13.39 14.01
CA VAL A 502 16.96 -14.42 12.97
C VAL A 502 17.42 -15.75 13.55
N TYR A 503 16.55 -16.76 13.46
CA TYR A 503 16.86 -18.12 13.86
C TYR A 503 16.90 -19.03 12.64
N ARG A 504 17.93 -19.88 12.58
CA ARG A 504 17.91 -21.12 11.81
C ARG A 504 17.17 -22.18 12.62
N VAL A 505 16.24 -22.87 11.98
CA VAL A 505 15.41 -23.90 12.61
C VAL A 505 15.59 -25.23 11.86
N THR A 506 15.99 -26.26 12.60
CA THR A 506 16.17 -27.62 12.10
C THR A 506 14.88 -28.43 12.16
N PRO A 507 14.77 -29.60 11.51
CA PRO A 507 13.53 -30.39 11.47
C PRO A 507 13.05 -30.88 12.84
N ASP A 508 13.95 -30.96 13.82
CA ASP A 508 13.64 -31.27 15.23
C ASP A 508 13.10 -30.05 16.02
N GLY A 509 12.95 -28.90 15.37
CA GLY A 509 12.42 -27.66 15.94
C GLY A 509 13.42 -26.85 16.77
N LYS A 510 14.69 -27.29 16.88
CA LYS A 510 15.72 -26.51 17.57
C LYS A 510 16.01 -25.21 16.83
N ARG A 511 16.25 -24.14 17.59
CA ARG A 511 16.54 -22.81 17.06
C ARG A 511 17.98 -22.43 17.40
N ALA A 512 18.75 -22.05 16.40
CA ALA A 512 20.06 -21.43 16.56
C ALA A 512 20.00 -20.01 15.97
N ALA A 513 20.54 -19.02 16.67
CA ALA A 513 20.61 -17.66 16.12
C ALA A 513 21.58 -17.63 14.93
N VAL A 514 21.23 -16.91 13.87
CA VAL A 514 22.08 -16.73 12.69
C VAL A 514 23.10 -15.64 12.97
N ARG A 515 24.33 -15.80 12.49
CA ARG A 515 25.39 -14.81 12.61
C ARG A 515 25.23 -13.72 11.55
N GLY A 516 25.42 -12.46 11.96
CA GLY A 516 25.48 -11.29 11.10
C GLY A 516 26.75 -10.47 11.36
N ALA A 517 26.80 -9.26 10.78
CA ALA A 517 28.00 -8.41 10.81
C ALA A 517 28.46 -8.03 12.24
N ALA A 518 27.54 -7.87 13.19
CA ALA A 518 27.83 -7.49 14.57
C ALA A 518 27.81 -8.67 15.57
N GLY A 519 27.81 -9.92 15.08
CA GLY A 519 27.63 -11.12 15.89
C GLY A 519 26.29 -11.79 15.63
N LEU A 520 25.78 -12.59 16.57
CA LEU A 520 24.48 -13.23 16.43
C LEU A 520 23.36 -12.18 16.26
N ILE A 521 22.49 -12.37 15.28
CA ILE A 521 21.36 -11.48 14.98
C ILE A 521 20.27 -11.72 16.02
N VAL A 522 20.40 -11.05 17.16
CA VAL A 522 19.45 -11.06 18.27
C VAL A 522 19.11 -9.63 18.65
N GLN A 523 17.87 -9.23 18.36
CA GLN A 523 17.35 -7.87 18.56
C GLN A 523 18.29 -6.76 18.03
N GLN A 524 18.87 -6.98 16.85
CA GLN A 524 19.69 -5.95 16.18
C GLN A 524 18.79 -4.92 15.49
N VAL A 525 19.21 -3.66 15.43
CA VAL A 525 18.44 -2.61 14.74
C VAL A 525 18.42 -2.86 13.23
N ILE A 526 17.23 -2.76 12.64
CA ILE A 526 17.04 -2.80 11.19
C ILE A 526 17.41 -1.43 10.62
N THR A 527 18.54 -1.36 9.92
CA THR A 527 19.05 -0.13 9.29
C THR A 527 18.73 -0.03 7.80
N SER A 528 18.20 -1.11 7.20
CA SER A 528 17.83 -1.20 5.80
C SER A 528 16.53 -1.97 5.66
N ASP A 529 15.69 -1.57 4.71
CA ASP A 529 14.44 -2.27 4.39
C ASP A 529 14.70 -3.60 3.66
N VAL A 530 15.93 -3.81 3.17
CA VAL A 530 16.43 -5.06 2.60
C VAL A 530 17.67 -5.53 3.38
N MET A 531 17.67 -6.80 3.79
CA MET A 531 18.82 -7.46 4.41
C MET A 531 19.19 -8.72 3.62
N LEU A 532 20.48 -8.86 3.30
CA LEU A 532 21.07 -10.07 2.75
C LEU A 532 21.94 -10.70 3.84
N ILE A 533 21.64 -11.94 4.20
CA ILE A 533 22.30 -12.66 5.29
C ILE A 533 22.88 -13.96 4.73
N GLU A 534 24.19 -14.12 4.84
CA GLU A 534 24.89 -15.37 4.50
C GLU A 534 25.03 -16.23 5.76
N ASP A 535 24.23 -17.30 5.87
CA ASP A 535 24.38 -18.27 6.96
C ASP A 535 25.41 -19.34 6.59
N HIS A 536 26.66 -19.09 6.96
CA HIS A 536 27.80 -20.00 6.81
C HIS A 536 27.75 -21.19 7.79
N GLU A 537 26.80 -21.22 8.72
CA GLU A 537 26.68 -22.26 9.76
C GLU A 537 25.47 -23.18 9.54
N ALA A 538 24.78 -23.04 8.41
CA ALA A 538 23.65 -23.90 8.06
C ALA A 538 24.10 -25.36 7.85
N PRO A 539 23.58 -26.34 8.60
CA PRO A 539 24.07 -27.71 8.63
C PRO A 539 23.97 -28.40 7.26
N LEU A 540 24.96 -29.22 6.93
CA LEU A 540 25.03 -29.90 5.64
C LEU A 540 24.07 -31.09 5.57
N GLY A 541 23.41 -31.24 4.43
CA GLY A 541 22.50 -32.34 4.11
C GLY A 541 21.21 -32.38 4.95
N GLN A 542 20.94 -31.34 5.76
CA GLN A 542 19.71 -31.23 6.55
C GLN A 542 18.88 -30.03 6.07
N PRO A 543 17.56 -30.21 5.86
CA PRO A 543 16.69 -29.09 5.52
C PRO A 543 16.56 -28.17 6.72
N VAL A 544 16.82 -26.88 6.51
CA VAL A 544 16.60 -25.83 7.53
C VAL A 544 15.65 -24.78 6.99
N ASN A 545 14.88 -24.16 7.87
CA ASN A 545 14.13 -22.95 7.56
C ASN A 545 14.51 -21.84 8.54
N TYR A 546 14.27 -20.60 8.13
CA TYR A 546 14.60 -19.43 8.93
C TYR A 546 13.34 -18.87 9.56
N ARG A 547 13.38 -18.63 10.87
CA ARG A 547 12.35 -17.92 11.62
C ARG A 547 12.88 -16.53 11.94
N ILE A 548 12.20 -15.51 11.46
CA ILE A 548 12.52 -14.11 11.66
C ILE A 548 11.51 -13.52 12.63
N GLU A 549 12.00 -12.92 13.70
CA GLU A 549 11.18 -12.22 14.68
C GLU A 549 11.54 -10.74 14.63
N VAL A 550 10.56 -9.90 14.33
CA VAL A 550 10.72 -8.44 14.30
C VAL A 550 10.03 -7.86 15.52
N TYR A 551 10.73 -7.00 16.25
CA TYR A 551 10.31 -6.40 17.50
C TYR A 551 10.19 -4.89 17.34
N THR A 552 9.25 -4.27 18.04
CA THR A 552 9.23 -2.82 18.21
C THR A 552 10.48 -2.35 18.97
N THR A 553 10.78 -1.06 18.91
CA THR A 553 11.86 -0.44 19.71
C THR A 553 11.68 -0.64 21.21
N ALA A 554 10.46 -0.90 21.68
CA ALA A 554 10.14 -1.24 23.07
C ALA A 554 10.40 -2.72 23.42
N GLY A 555 10.87 -3.54 22.47
CA GLY A 555 11.21 -4.95 22.68
C GLY A 555 10.03 -5.93 22.62
N ALA A 556 8.85 -5.50 22.16
CA ALA A 556 7.70 -6.38 21.95
C ALA A 556 7.72 -6.96 20.54
N VAL A 557 7.44 -8.27 20.35
CA VAL A 557 7.34 -8.88 19.01
C VAL A 557 6.22 -8.19 18.23
N ALA A 558 6.59 -7.52 17.14
CA ALA A 558 5.64 -6.88 16.23
C ALA A 558 5.06 -7.91 15.27
N PHE A 559 5.91 -8.71 14.63
CA PHE A 559 5.49 -9.81 13.75
C PHE A 559 6.61 -10.84 13.57
N THR A 560 6.26 -11.99 13.01
CA THR A 560 7.20 -13.06 12.67
C THR A 560 7.06 -13.47 11.21
N ARG A 561 8.17 -13.81 10.56
CA ARG A 561 8.20 -14.42 9.22
C ARG A 561 8.91 -15.77 9.29
N SER A 562 8.62 -16.64 8.34
CA SER A 562 9.37 -17.89 8.14
C SER A 562 9.75 -18.04 6.67
N SER A 563 10.90 -18.65 6.38
CA SER A 563 11.25 -19.07 5.04
C SER A 563 10.69 -20.46 4.72
N GLU A 564 10.69 -20.82 3.43
CA GLU A 564 10.62 -22.22 3.02
C GLU A 564 11.88 -22.99 3.47
N PRO A 565 11.82 -24.33 3.59
CA PRO A 565 12.98 -25.14 3.87
C PRO A 565 14.01 -25.08 2.72
N VAL A 566 15.27 -25.05 3.06
CA VAL A 566 16.41 -25.09 2.14
C VAL A 566 17.46 -26.07 2.69
N THR A 567 18.05 -26.86 1.80
CA THR A 567 19.09 -27.83 2.15
C THR A 567 20.40 -27.42 1.51
N LEU A 568 21.43 -27.20 2.31
CA LEU A 568 22.80 -27.04 1.83
C LEU A 568 23.43 -28.43 1.66
N ALA A 569 23.67 -28.87 0.44
CA ALA A 569 24.23 -30.19 0.15
C ALA A 569 25.65 -30.08 -0.39
N LEU A 570 26.45 -31.13 -0.20
CA LEU A 570 27.74 -31.32 -0.87
C LEU A 570 27.58 -32.45 -1.89
N ASP A 571 28.27 -32.32 -3.02
CA ASP A 571 28.25 -33.33 -4.08
C ASP A 571 29.03 -34.60 -3.70
N ASP A 572 30.08 -34.46 -2.90
CA ASP A 572 30.92 -35.56 -2.43
C ASP A 572 30.81 -35.73 -0.91
N ILE A 573 30.34 -36.91 -0.49
CA ILE A 573 30.21 -37.30 0.92
C ILE A 573 31.54 -37.34 1.67
N ASN A 574 32.67 -37.44 0.96
CA ASN A 574 34.00 -37.41 1.56
C ASN A 574 34.53 -35.98 1.74
N THR A 575 33.79 -34.94 1.33
CA THR A 575 34.20 -33.55 1.54
C THR A 575 33.57 -32.94 2.77
N ALA A 576 34.26 -32.00 3.39
CA ALA A 576 33.79 -31.25 4.55
C ALA A 576 34.25 -29.79 4.41
N TRP A 577 33.51 -28.87 5.01
CA TRP A 577 33.98 -27.49 5.12
C TRP A 577 34.73 -27.28 6.43
N ILE A 578 35.87 -26.60 6.36
CA ILE A 578 36.48 -25.94 7.51
C ILE A 578 36.27 -24.44 7.31
N LYS A 579 35.60 -23.80 8.25
CA LYS A 579 35.15 -22.42 8.12
C LYS A 579 35.67 -21.56 9.26
N ASP A 580 35.98 -20.30 8.97
CA ASP A 580 36.15 -19.27 10.00
C ASP A 580 34.81 -18.53 10.13
N PRO A 581 34.06 -18.70 11.24
CA PRO A 581 32.77 -18.04 11.42
C PRO A 581 32.82 -16.51 11.36
N GLY A 582 33.98 -15.90 11.63
CA GLY A 582 34.18 -14.45 11.57
C GLY A 582 34.74 -13.95 10.24
N ASN A 583 35.25 -14.84 9.38
CA ASN A 583 35.93 -14.50 8.13
C ASN A 583 35.60 -15.52 7.02
N PRO A 584 34.35 -15.54 6.52
CA PRO A 584 33.88 -16.59 5.60
C PRO A 584 34.63 -16.65 4.26
N GLN A 585 35.30 -15.57 3.85
CA GLN A 585 36.20 -15.54 2.70
C GLN A 585 37.41 -16.48 2.83
N ARG A 586 37.70 -16.97 4.05
CA ARG A 586 38.76 -17.96 4.31
C ARG A 586 38.25 -19.40 4.31
N ASN A 587 36.94 -19.62 4.17
CA ASN A 587 36.35 -20.95 4.23
C ASN A 587 36.95 -21.87 3.16
N CYS A 588 37.34 -23.07 3.56
CA CYS A 588 38.01 -24.03 2.70
C CYS A 588 37.22 -25.35 2.66
N LEU A 589 36.94 -25.84 1.45
CA LEU A 589 36.39 -27.18 1.24
C LEU A 589 37.55 -28.16 1.20
N VAL A 590 37.51 -29.19 2.03
CA VAL A 590 38.59 -30.17 2.18
C VAL A 590 38.07 -31.58 1.96
N MET A 591 38.92 -32.46 1.45
CA MET A 591 38.60 -33.89 1.34
C MET A 591 39.04 -34.61 2.61
N VAL A 592 38.12 -35.28 3.29
CA VAL A 592 38.39 -36.00 4.54
C VAL A 592 38.96 -37.37 4.23
N GLU A 593 40.20 -37.61 4.65
CA GLU A 593 40.83 -38.94 4.61
C GLU A 593 40.29 -39.81 5.74
N ARG A 594 40.25 -39.23 6.96
CA ARG A 594 39.79 -39.92 8.17
C ARG A 594 39.22 -38.91 9.16
N ALA A 595 38.00 -39.16 9.61
CA ALA A 595 37.37 -38.39 10.68
C ALA A 595 38.09 -38.62 12.03
N PRO A 596 38.02 -37.67 12.98
CA PRO A 596 38.69 -37.82 14.27
C PRO A 596 38.18 -38.99 15.10
N ASP A 597 39.10 -39.73 15.71
CA ASP A 597 38.79 -40.68 16.78
C ASP A 597 38.59 -39.91 18.10
N TRP A 598 37.35 -39.46 18.34
CA TRP A 598 37.04 -38.58 19.45
C TRP A 598 37.31 -39.17 20.84
N GLN A 599 38.14 -38.48 21.61
CA GLN A 599 38.37 -38.73 23.02
C GLN A 599 37.68 -37.67 23.88
N ARG A 600 37.27 -38.04 25.10
CA ARG A 600 36.75 -37.12 26.11
C ARG A 600 37.68 -37.15 27.32
N PRO A 601 38.67 -36.26 27.39
CA PRO A 601 39.58 -36.22 28.51
C PRO A 601 38.81 -35.99 29.81
N ILE A 602 39.34 -36.53 30.90
CA ILE A 602 38.77 -36.37 32.23
C ILE A 602 39.92 -36.28 33.22
N GLU A 603 39.90 -35.23 34.05
CA GLU A 603 40.81 -35.16 35.18
C GLU A 603 40.42 -36.23 36.19
N GLN A 604 41.26 -37.26 36.35
CA GLN A 604 40.96 -38.41 37.18
C GLN A 604 42.11 -38.70 38.14
N ALA A 605 41.80 -38.70 39.44
CA ALA A 605 42.70 -39.16 40.48
C ALA A 605 42.24 -40.52 41.01
N VAL A 606 43.18 -41.46 41.12
CA VAL A 606 42.91 -42.84 41.52
C VAL A 606 43.54 -43.11 42.88
N TYR A 607 42.71 -43.26 43.90
CA TYR A 607 43.14 -43.50 45.28
C TYR A 607 43.05 -44.99 45.62
N VAL A 608 44.19 -45.56 46.05
CA VAL A 608 44.26 -46.92 46.59
C VAL A 608 44.13 -46.82 48.11
N VAL A 609 42.90 -46.95 48.63
CA VAL A 609 42.64 -46.87 50.07
C VAL A 609 42.95 -48.22 50.73
N ARG A 610 43.86 -48.23 51.71
CA ARG A 610 44.25 -49.42 52.46
C ARG A 610 43.01 -50.10 53.08
N GLY A 611 42.84 -51.40 52.83
CA GLY A 611 41.69 -52.19 53.30
C GLY A 611 40.53 -52.30 52.30
N ARG A 612 40.60 -51.61 51.15
CA ARG A 612 39.60 -51.72 50.08
C ARG A 612 40.16 -52.53 48.90
N ARG A 613 39.40 -53.51 48.40
CA ARG A 613 39.78 -54.30 47.21
C ARG A 613 39.74 -53.47 45.92
N ASN A 614 38.77 -52.54 45.83
CA ASN A 614 38.54 -51.69 44.66
C ASN A 614 39.05 -50.27 44.90
N LYS A 615 39.71 -49.71 43.89
CA LYS A 615 40.21 -48.32 43.88
C LYS A 615 39.04 -47.34 44.05
N VAL A 616 39.28 -46.22 44.74
CA VAL A 616 38.36 -45.07 44.75
C VAL A 616 38.80 -44.14 43.63
N ILE A 617 37.92 -43.89 42.67
CA ILE A 617 38.18 -42.99 41.55
C ILE A 617 37.46 -41.68 41.85
N LEU A 618 38.23 -40.59 41.95
CA LEU A 618 37.70 -39.23 41.94
C LEU A 618 37.89 -38.69 40.52
N SER A 619 36.79 -38.50 39.81
CA SER A 619 36.79 -38.00 38.45
C SER A 619 36.11 -36.64 38.39
N GLY A 620 36.74 -35.68 37.70
CA GLY A 620 36.13 -34.40 37.34
C GLY A 620 35.02 -34.55 36.29
N ARG A 621 34.59 -33.43 35.71
CA ARG A 621 33.68 -33.44 34.55
C ARG A 621 34.48 -33.84 33.30
N ARG A 622 33.88 -34.66 32.42
CA ARG A 622 34.46 -34.90 31.09
C ARG A 622 34.59 -33.57 30.35
N GLN A 623 35.75 -33.34 29.76
CA GLN A 623 36.05 -32.18 28.93
C GLN A 623 35.44 -32.33 27.52
N GLY A 624 35.67 -31.34 26.66
CA GLY A 624 35.25 -31.37 25.25
C GLY A 624 35.89 -32.51 24.46
N LEU A 625 35.43 -32.72 23.23
CA LEU A 625 36.02 -33.71 22.33
C LEU A 625 37.43 -33.29 21.87
N GLU A 626 38.37 -34.23 21.89
CA GLU A 626 39.72 -34.06 21.33
C GLU A 626 40.03 -35.19 20.34
N GLY A 627 40.65 -34.88 19.20
CA GLY A 627 41.04 -35.90 18.20
C GLY A 627 41.65 -35.30 16.93
N ASP A 628 42.28 -36.14 16.11
CA ASP A 628 42.99 -35.69 14.90
C ASP A 628 42.13 -35.88 13.63
N LEU A 629 41.82 -34.78 12.94
CA LEU A 629 41.20 -34.81 11.62
C LEU A 629 42.29 -34.98 10.55
N ALA A 630 42.20 -36.04 9.74
CA ALA A 630 43.08 -36.23 8.59
C ALA A 630 42.37 -35.81 7.30
N ILE A 631 42.97 -34.90 6.54
CA ILE A 631 42.40 -34.34 5.30
C ILE A 631 43.44 -34.29 4.17
N TRP A 632 42.93 -34.18 2.95
CA TRP A 632 43.70 -33.94 1.74
C TRP A 632 43.34 -32.60 1.11
N THR A 633 44.36 -31.88 0.65
CA THR A 633 44.25 -30.82 -0.36
C THR A 633 44.80 -31.36 -1.67
N ARG A 634 44.11 -31.12 -2.79
CA ARG A 634 44.36 -31.73 -4.10
C ARG A 634 45.12 -30.83 -5.07
N SER A 635 45.20 -29.54 -4.78
CA SER A 635 45.90 -28.54 -5.59
C SER A 635 46.67 -27.55 -4.71
N ASP A 636 47.62 -26.83 -5.31
CA ASP A 636 48.34 -25.75 -4.60
C ASP A 636 47.41 -24.62 -4.15
N ALA A 637 46.34 -24.33 -4.90
CA ALA A 637 45.36 -23.33 -4.50
C ALA A 637 44.56 -23.75 -3.25
N GLU A 638 44.15 -25.02 -3.16
CA GLU A 638 43.51 -25.56 -1.94
C GLU A 638 44.49 -25.54 -0.75
N ARG A 639 45.77 -25.85 -1.00
CA ARG A 639 46.85 -25.82 -0.01
C ARG A 639 47.06 -24.41 0.57
N GLU A 640 47.17 -23.41 -0.30
CA GLU A 640 47.31 -22.00 0.11
C GLU A 640 46.07 -21.47 0.83
N ALA A 641 44.87 -21.84 0.37
CA ALA A 641 43.62 -21.48 1.05
C ALA A 641 43.53 -22.05 2.47
N LEU A 642 43.95 -23.31 2.66
CA LEU A 642 43.98 -23.92 3.98
C LEU A 642 45.00 -23.26 4.91
N HIS A 643 46.19 -22.91 4.42
CA HIS A 643 47.14 -22.11 5.20
C HIS A 643 46.53 -20.78 5.65
N LEU A 644 45.92 -20.04 4.73
CA LEU A 644 45.29 -18.74 5.03
C LEU A 644 44.19 -18.85 6.11
N LEU A 645 43.44 -19.96 6.09
CA LEU A 645 42.43 -20.26 7.09
C LEU A 645 43.06 -20.54 8.47
N LEU A 646 44.08 -21.41 8.50
CA LEU A 646 44.75 -21.84 9.74
C LEU A 646 45.58 -20.73 10.39
N ASP A 647 46.19 -19.85 9.60
CA ASP A 647 46.98 -18.70 10.06
C ASP A 647 46.17 -17.70 10.91
N SER A 648 44.84 -17.79 10.88
CA SER A 648 43.97 -16.98 11.74
C SER A 648 44.13 -17.30 13.23
N GLY A 649 44.41 -18.56 13.58
CA GLY A 649 44.34 -19.05 14.96
C GLY A 649 42.94 -18.95 15.61
N ASN A 650 41.90 -18.65 14.83
CA ASN A 650 40.55 -18.48 15.33
C ASN A 650 39.89 -19.83 15.64
N VAL A 651 38.78 -19.78 16.40
CA VAL A 651 37.88 -20.94 16.51
C VAL A 651 37.24 -21.17 15.14
N LEU A 652 37.45 -22.35 14.59
CA LEU A 652 36.91 -22.74 13.29
C LEU A 652 35.64 -23.58 13.46
N LEU A 653 34.79 -23.61 12.45
CA LEU A 653 33.68 -24.56 12.35
C LEU A 653 34.09 -25.69 11.41
N TRP A 654 34.19 -26.90 11.94
CA TRP A 654 34.25 -28.10 11.12
C TRP A 654 32.83 -28.56 10.82
N GLN A 655 32.47 -28.50 9.54
CA GLN A 655 31.17 -28.86 9.05
C GLN A 655 31.24 -30.15 8.24
N ALA A 656 30.79 -31.24 8.85
CA ALA A 656 30.92 -32.57 8.29
C ALA A 656 29.80 -32.86 7.28
N ALA A 657 30.10 -33.59 6.21
CA ALA A 657 29.05 -34.07 5.33
C ALA A 657 28.09 -35.01 6.08
N SER A 658 26.82 -34.97 5.68
CA SER A 658 25.82 -35.90 6.20
C SER A 658 26.25 -37.34 5.95
N GLY A 659 26.21 -38.17 7.01
CA GLY A 659 26.60 -39.58 6.95
C GLY A 659 28.01 -39.89 7.48
N MET A 660 28.87 -38.90 7.75
CA MET A 660 30.18 -39.13 8.40
C MET A 660 30.09 -39.59 9.86
N GLY A 661 28.89 -39.62 10.46
CA GLY A 661 28.68 -40.06 11.83
C GLY A 661 29.14 -39.05 12.90
N VAL A 662 29.47 -37.83 12.49
CA VAL A 662 29.91 -36.75 13.36
C VAL A 662 29.06 -35.50 13.11
N ALA A 663 28.75 -34.75 14.17
CA ALA A 663 28.02 -33.50 14.08
C ALA A 663 28.96 -32.32 13.82
N ASP A 664 28.42 -31.27 13.20
CA ASP A 664 29.10 -29.98 13.06
C ASP A 664 29.56 -29.47 14.43
N MET A 665 30.80 -29.00 14.51
CA MET A 665 31.38 -28.54 15.77
C MET A 665 32.38 -27.41 15.60
N TYR A 666 32.43 -26.57 16.62
CA TYR A 666 33.44 -25.54 16.75
C TYR A 666 34.72 -26.14 17.32
N VAL A 667 35.86 -25.84 16.72
CA VAL A 667 37.15 -26.46 17.05
C VAL A 667 38.26 -25.42 17.08
N ALA A 668 39.17 -25.57 18.02
CA ALA A 668 40.50 -24.98 17.96
C ALA A 668 41.43 -26.00 17.30
N VAL A 669 42.26 -25.54 16.36
CA VAL A 669 43.25 -26.37 15.67
C VAL A 669 44.60 -26.21 16.37
N GLY A 670 45.21 -27.34 16.76
CA GLY A 670 46.54 -27.40 17.36
C GLY A 670 47.67 -27.31 16.34
N GLU A 671 48.82 -27.92 16.65
CA GLU A 671 49.97 -27.97 15.76
C GLU A 671 49.67 -28.86 14.54
N VAL A 672 49.65 -28.26 13.36
CA VAL A 672 49.28 -28.92 12.11
C VAL A 672 50.49 -29.59 11.47
N THR A 673 50.33 -30.85 11.04
CA THR A 673 51.33 -31.54 10.21
C THR A 673 50.91 -31.51 8.75
N GLU A 674 51.76 -30.96 7.88
CA GLU A 674 51.64 -31.04 6.41
C GLU A 674 52.64 -32.07 5.86
N ALA A 675 52.16 -33.07 5.14
CA ALA A 675 52.97 -34.11 4.51
C ALA A 675 52.62 -34.27 3.02
N ARG A 676 53.59 -34.76 2.24
CA ARG A 676 53.31 -35.18 0.85
C ARG A 676 52.72 -36.59 0.86
N VAL A 677 51.73 -36.83 0.00
CA VAL A 677 51.19 -38.20 -0.20
C VAL A 677 52.16 -39.11 -0.96
N SER A 678 53.14 -38.53 -1.67
CA SER A 678 54.17 -39.22 -2.46
C SER A 678 55.52 -38.50 -2.36
N PRO A 679 56.66 -39.21 -2.48
CA PRO A 679 57.98 -38.60 -2.49
C PRO A 679 58.26 -37.71 -3.72
N LEU A 680 57.40 -37.71 -4.74
CA LEU A 680 57.58 -36.89 -5.94
C LEU A 680 57.37 -35.39 -5.63
N ALA A 681 58.34 -34.57 -6.05
CA ALA A 681 58.31 -33.13 -5.79
C ALA A 681 57.17 -32.39 -6.52
N GLN A 682 56.73 -32.92 -7.65
CA GLN A 682 55.67 -32.37 -8.51
C GLN A 682 54.25 -32.75 -8.07
N GLU A 683 54.11 -33.66 -7.10
CA GLU A 683 52.80 -34.02 -6.59
C GLU A 683 52.17 -32.82 -5.87
N GLU A 684 50.95 -32.46 -6.25
CA GLU A 684 50.22 -31.30 -5.69
C GLU A 684 49.47 -31.69 -4.41
N TRP A 685 49.13 -32.98 -4.26
CA TRP A 685 48.37 -33.45 -3.11
C TRP A 685 49.17 -33.37 -1.81
N ARG A 686 48.52 -32.89 -0.74
CA ARG A 686 49.07 -32.87 0.62
C ARG A 686 48.14 -33.59 1.58
N ALA A 687 48.72 -34.37 2.47
CA ALA A 687 48.05 -34.95 3.62
C ALA A 687 48.29 -34.08 4.84
N TRP A 688 47.21 -33.76 5.53
CA TRP A 688 47.23 -32.92 6.70
C TRP A 688 46.66 -33.66 7.89
N SER A 689 47.29 -33.47 9.04
CA SER A 689 46.72 -33.89 10.33
C SER A 689 46.45 -32.64 11.15
N LEU A 690 45.17 -32.41 11.46
CA LEU A 690 44.69 -31.28 12.24
C LEU A 690 44.25 -31.78 13.63
N PRO A 691 45.01 -31.54 14.70
CA PRO A 691 44.57 -31.83 16.06
C PRO A 691 43.42 -30.88 16.42
N LEU A 692 42.22 -31.41 16.64
CA LEU A 692 41.03 -30.63 16.94
C LEU A 692 40.67 -30.75 18.42
N VAL A 693 40.38 -29.60 19.04
CA VAL A 693 39.80 -29.50 20.38
C VAL A 693 38.46 -28.78 20.29
N GLU A 694 37.38 -29.43 20.70
CA GLU A 694 36.03 -28.85 20.72
C GLU A 694 36.01 -27.55 21.54
N GLN A 695 35.39 -26.52 20.97
CA GLN A 695 35.20 -25.20 21.56
C GLN A 695 33.72 -24.84 21.64
N ASP A 696 33.39 -23.90 22.52
CA ASP A 696 32.08 -23.26 22.50
C ASP A 696 31.94 -22.36 21.27
N MET A 697 30.71 -22.21 20.79
CA MET A 697 30.39 -21.29 19.70
C MET A 697 30.82 -19.84 20.07
N PRO A 698 31.59 -19.15 19.22
CA PRO A 698 32.02 -17.79 19.49
C PRO A 698 30.83 -16.81 19.30
N VAL A 699 30.12 -16.45 20.37
CA VAL A 699 28.86 -15.67 20.28
C VAL A 699 29.03 -14.19 19.92
N THR A 700 30.18 -13.58 20.23
CA THR A 700 30.45 -12.15 19.98
C THR A 700 31.16 -11.89 18.65
N THR A 701 31.52 -12.93 17.91
CA THR A 701 32.24 -12.78 16.64
C THR A 701 31.26 -12.43 15.52
N GLY A 702 31.39 -11.24 14.94
CA GLY A 702 30.64 -10.83 13.76
C GLY A 702 31.27 -11.35 12.47
N VAL A 703 30.47 -11.43 11.41
CA VAL A 703 30.96 -11.74 10.06
C VAL A 703 31.66 -10.50 9.48
N ASN A 704 32.97 -10.59 9.22
CA ASN A 704 33.72 -9.55 8.51
C ASN A 704 33.70 -9.82 7.00
N GLY A 705 32.82 -9.13 6.28
CA GLY A 705 32.72 -9.22 4.83
C GLY A 705 31.82 -10.35 4.34
N ALA A 706 31.51 -10.34 3.04
CA ALA A 706 30.74 -11.39 2.38
C ALA A 706 31.64 -12.10 1.38
N ARG A 707 31.57 -13.44 1.34
CA ARG A 707 32.37 -14.24 0.38
C ARG A 707 31.95 -13.94 -1.06
N GLY A 708 30.69 -13.55 -1.27
CA GLY A 708 30.14 -13.19 -2.57
C GLY A 708 30.36 -11.73 -3.02
N ARG A 709 30.98 -10.85 -2.22
CA ARG A 709 31.15 -9.44 -2.60
C ARG A 709 32.19 -9.29 -3.71
N THR A 710 31.76 -8.76 -4.84
CA THR A 710 32.59 -8.50 -6.01
C THR A 710 32.96 -7.02 -6.11
N TRP A 711 33.97 -6.70 -6.92
CA TRP A 711 34.25 -5.31 -7.30
C TRP A 711 33.09 -4.63 -8.01
N GLN A 712 32.21 -5.39 -8.67
CA GLN A 712 31.00 -4.84 -9.29
C GLN A 712 30.01 -4.35 -8.24
N ASP A 713 29.90 -5.04 -7.10
CA ASP A 713 29.06 -4.61 -5.98
C ASP A 713 29.58 -3.30 -5.39
N VAL A 714 30.91 -3.19 -5.26
CA VAL A 714 31.58 -1.95 -4.81
C VAL A 714 31.30 -0.78 -5.76
N VAL A 715 31.40 -1.00 -7.08
CA VAL A 715 31.12 0.05 -8.09
C VAL A 715 29.63 0.40 -8.17
N THR A 716 28.74 -0.52 -7.78
CA THR A 716 27.29 -0.29 -7.73
C THR A 716 26.89 0.48 -6.47
N GLU A 717 27.56 0.20 -5.34
CA GLU A 717 27.29 0.82 -4.04
C GLU A 717 27.90 2.22 -3.93
N PHE A 718 29.10 2.44 -4.49
CA PHE A 718 29.81 3.70 -4.41
C PHE A 718 29.94 4.34 -5.78
N ALA A 719 29.32 5.50 -5.95
CA ALA A 719 29.38 6.25 -7.20
C ALA A 719 30.80 6.73 -7.51
N THR A 720 31.61 6.98 -6.48
CA THR A 720 32.99 7.44 -6.60
C THR A 720 33.93 6.74 -5.62
N ALA A 721 35.22 6.74 -5.95
CA ALA A 721 36.26 6.27 -5.03
C ALA A 721 36.40 7.15 -3.76
N ALA A 722 35.90 8.39 -3.79
CA ALA A 722 35.89 9.27 -2.62
C ALA A 722 34.90 8.76 -1.58
N ASP A 723 33.69 8.37 -2.00
CA ASP A 723 32.67 7.77 -1.13
C ASP A 723 33.19 6.49 -0.46
N LEU A 724 34.02 5.74 -1.20
CA LEU A 724 34.64 4.53 -0.71
C LEU A 724 35.68 4.79 0.40
N LEU A 725 36.46 5.86 0.29
CA LEU A 725 37.46 6.25 1.28
C LEU A 725 36.85 6.87 2.54
N GLU A 726 35.64 7.43 2.45
CA GLU A 726 34.86 7.86 3.61
C GLU A 726 34.36 6.68 4.44
N VAL A 727 34.18 5.52 3.80
CA VAL A 727 33.66 4.30 4.45
C VAL A 727 34.76 3.31 4.83
N TYR A 728 35.87 3.20 4.11
CA TYR A 728 36.94 2.23 4.40
C TYR A 728 38.32 2.89 4.52
N ALA A 729 38.98 2.65 5.65
CA ALA A 729 40.31 3.20 5.92
C ALA A 729 41.45 2.52 5.15
N THR A 730 41.27 1.25 4.74
CA THR A 730 42.30 0.47 4.04
C THR A 730 41.70 -0.42 2.96
N SER A 731 42.51 -0.84 1.99
CA SER A 731 42.08 -1.82 0.96
C SER A 731 41.75 -3.19 1.56
N GLU A 732 42.40 -3.56 2.65
CA GLU A 732 42.03 -4.75 3.43
C GLU A 732 40.68 -4.54 4.13
N ALA A 733 40.41 -3.36 4.68
CA ALA A 733 39.10 -3.03 5.24
C ALA A 733 38.00 -3.06 4.17
N LEU A 734 38.29 -2.58 2.96
CA LEU A 734 37.38 -2.72 1.81
C LEU A 734 37.11 -4.20 1.46
N LEU A 735 38.18 -4.99 1.34
CA LEU A 735 38.10 -6.43 1.05
C LEU A 735 37.27 -7.17 2.10
N LEU A 736 37.39 -6.77 3.37
CA LEU A 736 36.74 -7.39 4.52
C LEU A 736 35.43 -6.69 4.95
N ASP A 737 34.93 -5.72 4.16
CA ASP A 737 33.79 -4.84 4.48
C ASP A 737 33.83 -4.19 5.89
N ARG A 738 35.01 -3.83 6.38
CA ARG A 738 35.22 -3.18 7.68
C ARG A 738 35.04 -1.67 7.56
N ARG A 739 33.80 -1.21 7.66
CA ARG A 739 33.47 0.22 7.61
C ARG A 739 34.07 0.97 8.80
N THR A 740 34.58 2.17 8.57
CA THR A 740 34.92 3.12 9.64
C THR A 740 33.62 3.54 10.32
N GLY A 741 33.48 3.19 11.59
CA GLY A 741 32.28 3.47 12.40
C GLY A 741 32.12 4.94 12.75
#